data_AF-A0AAW7QMD6-F1
#
_entry.id   AF-A0AAW7QMD6-F1
#
_cell.length_a   1.000
_cell.length_b   1.000
_cell.length_c   1.000
_cell.angle_alpha   90.00
_cell.angle_beta   90.00
_cell.angle_gamma   90.00
#
_symmetry.space_group_name_H-M   'P 1'
#
loop_
_entity.id
_entity.type
_entity.pdbx_description
1 polymer ?
#
loop_
_entity_poly.entity_id
_entity_poly.type
_entity_poly.pdbx_seq_one_letter_code
_entity_poly.pdbx_strand_id
1 'polypeptide(L)'
;MTPSIRIEGGLFSSDLLEQLDRNDLPGQRAADFGLSGSLSDEVAAVFSEARALWDMFQQRLQRLGDQSSPAQITRVTRNQWHIPFFSLLGYDLQPNPEPFQIGQLVFPISHRAGSLPDAPPVHLVAVTQPLGSVDPTTRPRWSPHVLVQQYLNQSDALWGIVANGSLVRLLRTSSLISRQSYLEIDLASIFTDNRFDDFFRAYRLLHRSRLPQGHADAERCLLEQYYRTALEQGGRVRERLREGVEQAISTLADGFLATGYQPPDAFQFYRDLLRLVYRILFLLVAEQRGLFGETDLYRDHYSISRLVRLSSERNAYTDDVDLWHSVRALWYVLRDEKLAEKLGVAPLNGDLFTELPLDHCRLRNRDLLSAIWRLAWYRPTEREQPRRVNYAALDTEELGSVYESLLDYHPVITGGTFTLSLGSERKTTGSYYTPPQLVQELVTSTLKPVLAERLQAARTQEAKIAALLNLKVLDPACGSGHFLLAAARYLGRELARLRFQEDEPSPDAVRQSVREVIAHCIYGVDKNPLAVELARVALWIESHDSEKPLTFLDHRIKCGDSLVGVLNLDVLKTGIPDDTFAPLSTDDKEIANSLKKRNRSECRSLASGQMRLPFAPAQVVAALGSKHHDIEAIADDSPAAVREKKNRYERLLADPKRLRLIEACDLWTAAFFQRFTPELLKSHAAITTDVVTDHLAELAHPQALAAAQALAVENRFFHWPLEFPEVFHPSPPSQRRGIDSPLSPS
;
A
#
# COMPACT_ATOMS: atom_id res chain seq x y z
N MET A 1 16.28 20.13 8.36
CA MET A 1 17.55 19.43 8.67
C MET A 1 17.29 17.93 8.60
N THR A 2 18.13 17.17 7.91
CA THR A 2 18.03 15.71 7.84
C THR A 2 18.44 15.08 9.18
N PRO A 3 17.65 14.13 9.72
CA PRO A 3 17.97 13.47 10.98
C PRO A 3 19.19 12.56 10.83
N SER A 4 20.10 12.58 11.81
CA SER A 4 21.30 11.73 11.82
C SER A 4 21.04 10.29 12.26
N ILE A 5 19.85 10.01 12.82
CA ILE A 5 19.39 8.68 13.17
C ILE A 5 18.06 8.44 12.46
N ARG A 6 17.97 7.35 11.70
CA ARG A 6 16.80 7.02 10.88
C ARG A 6 16.35 5.59 11.17
N ILE A 7 15.07 5.43 11.51
CA ILE A 7 14.44 4.12 11.69
C ILE A 7 13.65 3.82 10.42
N GLU A 8 14.04 2.79 9.69
CA GLU A 8 13.39 2.33 8.47
C GLU A 8 12.60 1.04 8.71
N GLY A 9 11.50 0.89 7.97
CA GLY A 9 10.69 -0.34 7.95
C GLY A 9 10.09 -0.77 9.29
N GLY A 10 9.90 0.15 10.23
CA GLY A 10 9.25 -0.14 11.52
C GLY A 10 10.06 -1.05 12.44
N LEU A 11 11.40 -1.09 12.30
CA LEU A 11 12.25 -1.91 13.17
C LEU A 11 12.05 -1.59 14.66
N PHE A 12 11.82 -0.33 15.00
CA PHE A 12 11.50 0.10 16.35
C PHE A 12 10.28 1.02 16.35
N SER A 13 9.73 1.25 17.55
CA SER A 13 8.64 2.20 17.72
C SER A 13 9.11 3.58 17.29
N SER A 14 8.18 4.33 16.74
CA SER A 14 8.52 5.62 16.15
C SER A 14 8.90 6.70 17.16
N ASP A 15 8.53 6.48 18.43
CA ASP A 15 8.86 7.30 19.60
C ASP A 15 10.12 6.80 20.34
N LEU A 16 10.85 5.80 19.80
CA LEU A 16 12.04 5.23 20.44
C LEU A 16 13.05 6.31 20.89
N LEU A 17 13.31 7.30 20.03
CA LEU A 17 14.27 8.37 20.35
C LEU A 17 13.77 9.27 21.50
N GLU A 18 12.47 9.55 21.56
CA GLU A 18 11.88 10.28 22.68
C GLU A 18 11.91 9.46 23.98
N GLN A 19 11.65 8.15 23.89
CA GLN A 19 11.73 7.25 25.04
C GLN A 19 13.17 7.12 25.57
N LEU A 20 14.17 7.17 24.68
CA LEU A 20 15.57 7.28 25.09
C LEU A 20 15.79 8.58 25.87
N ASP A 21 15.41 9.73 25.33
CA ASP A 21 15.62 11.03 25.98
C ASP A 21 14.96 11.10 27.37
N ARG A 22 13.80 10.46 27.54
CA ARG A 22 13.08 10.36 28.83
C ARG A 22 13.62 9.28 29.78
N ASN A 23 14.50 8.41 29.31
CA ASN A 23 14.97 7.20 30.02
C ASN A 23 13.85 6.20 30.37
N ASP A 24 12.83 6.11 29.51
CA ASP A 24 11.70 5.20 29.69
C ASP A 24 12.01 3.75 29.25
N LEU A 25 13.09 3.54 28.48
CA LEU A 25 13.49 2.23 28.00
C LEU A 25 14.29 1.43 29.04
N PRO A 26 14.10 0.10 29.12
CA PRO A 26 14.89 -0.74 30.00
C PRO A 26 16.37 -0.76 29.57
N GLY A 27 17.29 -0.96 30.51
CA GLY A 27 18.72 -1.08 30.21
C GLY A 27 19.45 0.24 29.95
N GLN A 28 18.90 1.37 30.39
CA GLN A 28 19.45 2.71 30.10
C GLN A 28 20.22 3.36 31.26
N ARG A 29 20.46 2.63 32.36
CA ARG A 29 21.25 3.13 33.49
C ARG A 29 22.73 2.88 33.24
N ALA A 30 23.62 3.66 33.87
CA ALA A 30 25.07 3.51 33.73
C ALA A 30 25.58 2.06 33.93
N ALA A 31 25.06 1.35 34.94
CA ALA A 31 25.41 -0.04 35.20
C ALA A 31 25.06 -0.99 34.03
N ASP A 32 24.02 -0.67 33.26
CA ASP A 32 23.58 -1.47 32.10
C ASP A 32 24.54 -1.28 30.88
N PHE A 33 25.47 -0.32 30.95
CA PHE A 33 26.59 -0.13 30.03
C PHE A 33 27.91 -0.71 30.60
N GLY A 34 27.89 -1.32 31.79
CA GLY A 34 29.10 -1.78 32.47
C GLY A 34 29.87 -0.67 33.19
N LEU A 35 29.24 0.49 33.42
CA LEU A 35 29.87 1.66 34.03
C LEU A 35 29.52 1.76 35.52
N SER A 36 30.50 2.17 36.32
CA SER A 36 30.31 2.50 37.74
C SER A 36 30.03 4.00 37.98
N GLY A 37 30.28 4.85 37.00
CA GLY A 37 30.15 6.31 37.07
C GLY A 37 28.96 6.89 36.30
N SER A 38 29.03 8.19 35.98
CA SER A 38 28.02 8.90 35.19
C SER A 38 28.05 8.45 33.73
N LEU A 39 26.90 8.01 33.20
CA LEU A 39 26.74 7.70 31.78
C LEU A 39 27.01 8.93 30.91
N SER A 40 26.59 10.12 31.35
CA SER A 40 26.78 11.36 30.59
C SER A 40 28.25 11.70 30.42
N ASP A 41 29.04 11.53 31.48
CA ASP A 41 30.46 11.89 31.46
C ASP A 41 31.24 10.89 30.61
N GLU A 42 30.91 9.60 30.71
CA GLU A 42 31.49 8.55 29.86
C GLU A 42 31.21 8.83 28.38
N VAL A 43 29.95 9.10 28.02
CA VAL A 43 29.59 9.34 26.62
C VAL A 43 30.24 10.62 26.09
N ALA A 44 30.39 11.66 26.92
CA ALA A 44 31.13 12.86 26.55
C ALA A 44 32.62 12.58 26.29
N ALA A 45 33.26 11.75 27.12
CA ALA A 45 34.64 11.32 26.91
C ALA A 45 34.79 10.50 25.62
N VAL A 46 33.93 9.49 25.45
CA VAL A 46 33.88 8.65 24.24
C VAL A 46 33.61 9.48 22.99
N PHE A 47 32.72 10.48 23.04
CA PHE A 47 32.45 11.37 21.92
C PHE A 47 33.69 12.18 21.51
N SER A 48 34.42 12.71 22.50
CA SER A 48 35.66 13.46 22.24
C SER A 48 36.73 12.58 21.59
N GLU A 49 36.88 11.34 22.05
CA GLU A 49 37.83 10.38 21.49
C GLU A 49 37.42 9.92 20.09
N ALA A 50 36.14 9.59 19.89
CA ALA A 50 35.59 9.22 18.60
C ALA A 50 35.74 10.35 17.57
N ARG A 51 35.56 11.62 17.97
CA ARG A 51 35.80 12.77 17.08
C ARG A 51 37.27 12.89 16.68
N ALA A 52 38.20 12.70 17.63
CA ALA A 52 39.63 12.70 17.31
C ALA A 52 40.00 11.59 16.31
N LEU A 53 39.42 10.39 16.49
CA LEU A 53 39.56 9.28 15.53
C LEU A 53 38.97 9.63 14.16
N TRP A 54 37.83 10.34 14.11
CA TRP A 54 37.18 10.76 12.86
C TRP A 54 38.04 11.75 12.10
N ASP A 55 38.57 12.77 12.78
CA ASP A 55 39.46 13.76 12.18
C ASP A 55 40.73 13.11 11.61
N MET A 56 41.32 12.17 12.37
CA MET A 56 42.46 11.38 11.91
C MET A 56 42.12 10.52 10.68
N PHE A 57 40.95 9.90 10.67
CA PHE A 57 40.47 9.11 9.55
C PHE A 57 40.29 9.98 8.30
N GLN A 58 39.64 11.14 8.42
CA GLN A 58 39.44 12.09 7.31
C GLN A 58 40.78 12.58 6.74
N GLN A 59 41.73 12.97 7.58
CA GLN A 59 43.07 13.38 7.14
C GLN A 59 43.80 12.27 6.38
N ARG A 60 43.65 11.01 6.82
CA ARG A 60 44.30 9.86 6.15
C ARG A 60 43.60 9.51 4.83
N LEU A 61 42.28 9.64 4.77
CA LEU A 61 41.53 9.47 3.53
C LEU A 61 41.94 10.52 2.49
N GLN A 62 42.10 11.78 2.90
CA GLN A 62 42.61 12.85 2.03
C GLN A 62 44.03 12.55 1.51
N ARG A 63 44.90 11.93 2.31
CA ARG A 63 46.26 11.56 1.90
C ARG A 63 46.32 10.37 0.92
N LEU A 64 45.32 9.48 0.95
CA LEU A 64 45.27 8.32 0.05
C LEU A 64 45.07 8.75 -1.42
N GLY A 65 44.45 9.91 -1.68
CA GLY A 65 44.22 10.45 -3.02
C GLY A 65 43.37 9.54 -3.93
N ASP A 66 43.05 10.01 -5.13
CA ASP A 66 42.09 9.34 -6.03
C ASP A 66 42.64 8.06 -6.68
N GLN A 67 43.94 7.80 -6.60
CA GLN A 67 44.60 6.62 -7.20
C GLN A 67 44.73 5.43 -6.24
N SER A 68 44.18 5.52 -5.03
CA SER A 68 44.25 4.43 -4.05
C SER A 68 43.35 3.25 -4.44
N SER A 69 43.85 2.03 -4.25
CA SER A 69 43.06 0.83 -4.50
C SER A 69 41.90 0.69 -3.48
N PRO A 70 40.76 0.09 -3.88
CA PRO A 70 39.64 -0.16 -2.96
C PRO A 70 40.04 -0.95 -1.70
N ALA A 71 41.01 -1.86 -1.82
CA ALA A 71 41.54 -2.62 -0.69
C ALA A 71 42.30 -1.74 0.33
N GLN A 72 43.05 -0.74 -0.13
CA GLN A 72 43.72 0.22 0.75
C GLN A 72 42.71 1.11 1.49
N ILE A 73 41.70 1.61 0.78
CA ILE A 73 40.62 2.42 1.37
C ILE A 73 39.86 1.58 2.40
N THR A 74 39.52 0.33 2.07
CA THR A 74 38.87 -0.61 3.00
C THR A 74 39.72 -0.82 4.26
N ARG A 75 41.03 -1.03 4.12
CA ARG A 75 41.92 -1.25 5.27
C ARG A 75 42.00 -0.04 6.18
N VAL A 76 42.06 1.17 5.61
CA VAL A 76 42.04 2.42 6.40
C VAL A 76 40.71 2.58 7.12
N THR A 77 39.60 2.40 6.39
CA THR A 77 38.24 2.50 6.95
C THR A 77 38.02 1.50 8.09
N ARG A 78 38.47 0.25 7.95
CA ARG A 78 38.34 -0.79 8.98
C ARG A 78 39.25 -0.54 10.16
N ASN A 79 40.57 -0.50 9.92
CA ASN A 79 41.55 -0.62 11.00
C ASN A 79 41.83 0.70 11.71
N GLN A 80 41.50 1.83 11.08
CA GLN A 80 41.86 3.15 11.60
C GLN A 80 40.62 3.97 11.99
N TRP A 81 39.43 3.50 11.65
CA TRP A 81 38.17 4.13 12.02
C TRP A 81 37.23 3.17 12.71
N HIS A 82 36.63 2.21 12.00
CA HIS A 82 35.57 1.37 12.57
C HIS A 82 36.00 0.50 13.74
N ILE A 83 37.11 -0.22 13.63
CA ILE A 83 37.56 -1.11 14.71
C ILE A 83 37.84 -0.30 15.99
N PRO A 84 38.62 0.81 15.94
CA PRO A 84 38.77 1.70 17.09
C PRO A 84 37.42 2.26 17.61
N PHE A 85 36.56 2.75 16.72
CA PHE A 85 35.28 3.33 17.08
C PHE A 85 34.36 2.34 17.81
N PHE A 86 34.19 1.12 17.27
CA PHE A 86 33.40 0.08 17.91
C PHE A 86 34.05 -0.38 19.23
N SER A 87 35.37 -0.35 19.35
CA SER A 87 36.04 -0.62 20.64
C SER A 87 35.62 0.38 21.73
N LEU A 88 35.46 1.67 21.39
CA LEU A 88 34.92 2.68 22.32
C LEU A 88 33.46 2.41 22.74
N LEU A 89 32.72 1.65 21.93
CA LEU A 89 31.36 1.22 22.23
C LEU A 89 31.31 -0.14 22.94
N GLY A 90 32.46 -0.64 23.42
CA GLY A 90 32.59 -1.89 24.16
C GLY A 90 32.65 -3.16 23.30
N TYR A 91 32.84 -3.04 21.98
CA TYR A 91 32.96 -4.20 21.10
C TYR A 91 34.37 -4.77 21.11
N ASP A 92 34.44 -6.11 21.05
CA ASP A 92 35.64 -6.84 20.69
C ASP A 92 35.43 -7.45 19.30
N LEU A 93 35.73 -6.67 18.25
CA LEU A 93 35.52 -7.10 16.87
C LEU A 93 36.56 -8.14 16.45
N GLN A 94 36.11 -9.37 16.26
CA GLN A 94 36.96 -10.48 15.83
C GLN A 94 36.82 -10.69 14.32
N PRO A 95 37.91 -10.76 13.54
CA PRO A 95 37.83 -11.07 12.12
C PRO A 95 37.32 -12.49 11.91
N ASN A 96 36.52 -12.70 10.87
CA ASN A 96 36.14 -14.04 10.46
C ASN A 96 37.26 -14.62 9.59
N PRO A 97 37.89 -15.74 9.99
CA PRO A 97 39.02 -16.31 9.26
C PRO A 97 38.59 -16.89 7.91
N GLU A 98 37.34 -17.37 7.83
CA GLU A 98 36.73 -17.90 6.62
C GLU A 98 35.35 -17.26 6.40
N PRO A 99 34.91 -17.09 5.14
CA PRO A 99 33.54 -16.68 4.84
C PRO A 99 32.52 -17.69 5.39
N PHE A 100 31.38 -17.22 5.88
CA PHE A 100 30.31 -18.13 6.28
C PHE A 100 29.73 -18.85 5.06
N GLN A 101 29.43 -20.14 5.20
CA GLN A 101 28.80 -20.94 4.15
C GLN A 101 27.45 -21.46 4.64
N ILE A 102 26.40 -21.18 3.87
CA ILE A 102 25.05 -21.69 4.13
C ILE A 102 24.51 -22.27 2.82
N GLY A 103 24.33 -23.59 2.78
CA GLY A 103 24.00 -24.30 1.54
C GLY A 103 25.08 -24.11 0.48
N GLN A 104 24.72 -23.52 -0.67
CA GLN A 104 25.66 -23.18 -1.76
C GLN A 104 26.11 -21.72 -1.75
N LEU A 105 25.62 -20.90 -0.81
CA LEU A 105 25.89 -19.48 -0.73
C LEU A 105 27.07 -19.19 0.21
N VAL A 106 27.90 -18.22 -0.19
CA VAL A 106 29.09 -17.78 0.54
C VAL A 106 28.90 -16.34 0.98
N PHE A 107 29.09 -16.07 2.27
CA PHE A 107 28.90 -14.76 2.89
C PHE A 107 30.24 -14.26 3.46
N PRO A 108 30.99 -13.41 2.72
CA PRO A 108 32.26 -12.84 3.17
C PRO A 108 32.07 -11.71 4.20
N ILE A 109 31.37 -12.00 5.30
CA ILE A 109 31.17 -11.09 6.42
C ILE A 109 32.50 -10.90 7.14
N SER A 110 32.93 -9.65 7.33
CA SER A 110 34.32 -9.35 7.68
C SER A 110 34.69 -9.70 9.12
N HIS A 111 33.76 -9.50 10.05
CA HIS A 111 33.99 -9.60 11.49
C HIS A 111 32.73 -10.13 12.19
N ARG A 112 32.87 -10.39 13.48
CA ARG A 112 31.79 -10.66 14.43
C ARG A 112 31.98 -9.82 15.68
N ALA A 113 30.89 -9.54 16.39
CA ALA A 113 30.84 -8.57 17.48
C ALA A 113 31.46 -9.05 18.82
N GLY A 114 32.06 -10.25 18.85
CA GLY A 114 32.68 -10.81 20.04
C GLY A 114 33.47 -12.08 19.75
N SER A 115 34.02 -12.69 20.81
CA SER A 115 34.87 -13.87 20.72
C SER A 115 34.12 -15.16 20.35
N LEU A 116 32.84 -15.26 20.70
CA LEU A 116 32.01 -16.42 20.40
C LEU A 116 31.84 -16.63 18.89
N PRO A 117 31.88 -17.87 18.37
CA PRO A 117 31.70 -18.14 16.95
C PRO A 117 30.34 -17.71 16.39
N ASP A 118 29.30 -17.72 17.23
CA ASP A 118 27.92 -17.34 16.94
C ASP A 118 27.59 -15.90 17.38
N ALA A 119 28.61 -15.08 17.66
CA ALA A 119 28.41 -13.66 17.95
C ALA A 119 27.84 -12.92 16.72
N PRO A 120 27.07 -11.83 16.93
CA PRO A 120 26.45 -11.07 15.84
C PRO A 120 27.42 -10.72 14.70
N PRO A 121 27.05 -10.96 13.43
CA PRO A 121 27.87 -10.61 12.28
C PRO A 121 28.08 -9.10 12.16
N VAL A 122 29.31 -8.70 11.83
CA VAL A 122 29.68 -7.30 11.56
C VAL A 122 30.42 -7.21 10.22
N HIS A 123 29.78 -6.59 9.23
CA HIS A 123 30.38 -6.39 7.91
C HIS A 123 30.81 -4.93 7.71
N LEU A 124 32.13 -4.73 7.66
CA LEU A 124 32.76 -3.42 7.49
C LEU A 124 33.26 -3.30 6.05
N VAL A 125 32.92 -2.25 5.34
CA VAL A 125 33.36 -1.99 3.95
C VAL A 125 34.07 -0.64 3.83
N ALA A 126 34.61 -0.32 2.65
CA ALA A 126 35.22 0.98 2.38
C ALA A 126 34.21 2.13 2.42
N VAL A 127 34.66 3.33 2.78
CA VAL A 127 33.85 4.56 2.77
C VAL A 127 33.32 4.95 1.40
N THR A 128 34.00 4.53 0.35
CA THR A 128 33.57 4.71 -1.04
C THR A 128 32.51 3.70 -1.48
N GLN A 129 32.22 2.66 -0.68
CA GLN A 129 31.18 1.66 -0.97
C GLN A 129 29.88 2.06 -0.26
N PRO A 130 28.84 2.51 -0.99
CA PRO A 130 27.54 2.74 -0.38
C PRO A 130 26.96 1.44 0.17
N LEU A 131 26.30 1.50 1.34
CA LEU A 131 25.74 0.32 1.99
C LEU A 131 24.58 -0.33 1.22
N GLY A 132 23.85 0.47 0.44
CA GLY A 132 22.73 0.00 -0.39
C GLY A 132 23.14 -0.43 -1.80
N SER A 133 24.30 -0.02 -2.30
CA SER A 133 24.71 -0.27 -3.70
C SER A 133 25.57 -1.52 -3.82
N VAL A 134 25.49 -2.19 -4.97
CA VAL A 134 26.28 -3.39 -5.27
C VAL A 134 27.72 -3.00 -5.62
N ASP A 135 28.71 -3.74 -5.09
CA ASP A 135 30.09 -3.68 -5.59
C ASP A 135 30.19 -4.58 -6.85
N PRO A 136 30.45 -4.03 -8.05
CA PRO A 136 30.49 -4.79 -9.30
C PRO A 136 31.57 -5.88 -9.34
N THR A 137 32.53 -5.84 -8.42
CA THR A 137 33.64 -6.82 -8.32
C THR A 137 33.29 -8.05 -7.47
N THR A 138 32.21 -8.00 -6.68
CA THR A 138 31.82 -9.08 -5.76
C THR A 138 30.93 -10.15 -6.43
N ARG A 139 31.05 -11.41 -5.97
CA ARG A 139 30.15 -12.52 -6.35
C ARG A 139 29.75 -13.32 -5.11
N PRO A 140 28.44 -13.53 -4.82
CA PRO A 140 27.28 -12.93 -5.50
C PRO A 140 27.27 -11.39 -5.41
N ARG A 141 26.54 -10.73 -6.32
CA ARG A 141 26.51 -9.27 -6.50
C ARG A 141 25.64 -8.57 -5.45
N TRP A 142 25.90 -8.83 -4.18
CA TRP A 142 25.13 -8.22 -3.10
C TRP A 142 25.73 -6.90 -2.64
N SER A 143 24.85 -5.93 -2.35
CA SER A 143 25.27 -4.77 -1.58
C SER A 143 25.63 -5.21 -0.14
N PRO A 144 26.47 -4.44 0.57
CA PRO A 144 26.85 -4.75 1.95
C PRO A 144 25.65 -5.02 2.86
N HIS A 145 24.57 -4.24 2.71
CA HIS A 145 23.33 -4.41 3.46
C HIS A 145 22.65 -5.76 3.18
N VAL A 146 22.50 -6.12 1.90
CA VAL A 146 21.87 -7.38 1.48
C VAL A 146 22.64 -8.58 1.94
N LEU A 147 23.97 -8.51 1.83
CA LEU A 147 24.85 -9.60 2.20
C LEU A 147 24.64 -9.99 3.67
N VAL A 148 24.54 -9.00 4.55
CA VAL A 148 24.24 -9.26 5.97
C VAL A 148 22.78 -9.67 6.16
N GLN A 149 21.81 -9.01 5.51
CA GLN A 149 20.39 -9.36 5.66
C GLN A 149 20.08 -10.80 5.20
N GLN A 150 20.65 -11.24 4.07
CA GLN A 150 20.49 -12.59 3.56
C GLN A 150 21.12 -13.62 4.48
N TYR A 151 22.29 -13.30 5.06
CA TYR A 151 22.89 -14.14 6.08
C TYR A 151 21.98 -14.27 7.32
N LEU A 152 21.45 -13.16 7.84
CA LEU A 152 20.53 -13.18 8.99
C LEU A 152 19.23 -13.96 8.70
N ASN A 153 18.72 -13.89 7.47
CA ASN A 153 17.50 -14.58 7.07
C ASN A 153 17.69 -16.09 6.83
N GLN A 154 18.94 -16.55 6.66
CA GLN A 154 19.27 -17.95 6.36
C GLN A 154 20.08 -18.62 7.48
N SER A 155 20.40 -17.90 8.56
CA SER A 155 21.10 -18.39 9.74
C SER A 155 20.27 -18.18 11.00
N ASP A 156 20.77 -18.68 12.13
CA ASP A 156 20.15 -18.48 13.44
C ASP A 156 20.51 -17.12 14.07
N ALA A 157 21.30 -16.28 13.38
CA ALA A 157 21.67 -14.96 13.88
C ALA A 157 20.50 -13.98 13.76
N LEU A 158 20.06 -13.41 14.89
CA LEU A 158 18.94 -12.47 14.90
C LEU A 158 19.32 -11.04 14.53
N TRP A 159 20.54 -10.59 14.86
CA TRP A 159 20.98 -9.21 14.72
C TRP A 159 22.33 -9.13 14.03
N GLY A 160 22.54 -8.10 13.22
CA GLY A 160 23.81 -7.86 12.53
C GLY A 160 24.09 -6.38 12.30
N ILE A 161 25.35 -6.05 12.05
CA ILE A 161 25.79 -4.68 11.75
C ILE A 161 26.44 -4.64 10.37
N VAL A 162 26.14 -3.61 9.60
CA VAL A 162 26.87 -3.25 8.39
C VAL A 162 27.30 -1.79 8.43
N ALA A 163 28.55 -1.49 8.08
CA ALA A 163 29.07 -0.12 8.14
C ALA A 163 30.10 0.17 7.04
N ASN A 164 30.06 1.38 6.47
CA ASN A 164 31.00 1.80 5.42
C ASN A 164 31.94 2.93 5.84
N GLY A 165 31.74 3.57 6.99
CA GLY A 165 32.65 4.59 7.50
C GLY A 165 31.83 5.76 7.98
N SER A 166 31.09 6.33 7.04
CA SER A 166 30.12 7.39 7.28
C SER A 166 28.83 6.87 7.89
N LEU A 167 28.37 5.67 7.49
CA LEU A 167 27.11 5.09 7.94
C LEU A 167 27.32 3.80 8.72
N VAL A 168 26.47 3.60 9.72
CA VAL A 168 26.25 2.32 10.40
C VAL A 168 24.79 1.95 10.28
N ARG A 169 24.50 0.71 9.86
CA ARG A 169 23.15 0.13 9.90
C ARG A 169 23.12 -1.06 10.83
N LEU A 170 22.13 -1.05 11.72
CA LEU A 170 21.76 -2.19 12.56
C LEU A 170 20.58 -2.91 11.89
N LEU A 171 20.77 -4.21 11.66
CA LEU A 171 19.83 -5.07 10.96
C LEU A 171 19.31 -6.16 11.91
N ARG A 172 18.06 -6.57 11.69
CA ARG A 172 17.44 -7.73 12.34
C ARG A 172 17.00 -8.72 11.27
N THR A 173 16.98 -10.02 11.60
CA THR A 173 16.35 -11.03 10.74
C THR A 173 14.91 -10.62 10.42
N SER A 174 14.52 -10.71 9.15
CA SER A 174 13.22 -10.29 8.66
C SER A 174 12.72 -11.27 7.60
N SER A 175 11.55 -11.86 7.86
CA SER A 175 10.86 -12.74 6.91
C SER A 175 10.05 -11.98 5.85
N LEU A 176 9.93 -10.65 5.98
CA LEU A 176 9.12 -9.82 5.09
C LEU A 176 9.90 -9.47 3.83
N ILE A 177 9.40 -9.90 2.66
CA ILE A 177 10.02 -9.60 1.36
C ILE A 177 9.72 -8.16 0.90
N SER A 178 8.75 -7.52 1.55
CA SER A 178 8.08 -6.32 1.07
C SER A 178 8.78 -5.00 1.44
N ARG A 179 9.58 -4.94 2.53
CA ARG A 179 10.23 -3.70 2.99
C ARG A 179 11.55 -3.98 3.73
N GLN A 180 12.54 -3.10 3.56
CA GLN A 180 13.76 -3.11 4.37
C GLN A 180 13.48 -2.51 5.76
N SER A 181 13.96 -3.16 6.81
CA SER A 181 13.82 -2.68 8.18
C SER A 181 15.20 -2.59 8.84
N TYR A 182 15.63 -1.37 9.17
CA TYR A 182 16.94 -1.13 9.77
C TYR A 182 16.96 0.17 10.57
N LEU A 183 17.90 0.28 11.50
CA LEU A 183 18.28 1.54 12.13
C LEU A 183 19.56 2.03 11.46
N GLU A 184 19.54 3.22 10.86
CA GLU A 184 20.71 3.85 10.24
C GLU A 184 21.18 5.04 11.07
N ILE A 185 22.50 5.14 11.25
CA ILE A 185 23.18 6.21 11.98
C ILE A 185 24.22 6.82 11.04
N ASP A 186 24.08 8.13 10.81
CA ASP A 186 24.99 8.94 10.02
C ASP A 186 26.10 9.53 10.91
N LEU A 187 27.18 8.75 11.05
CA LEU A 187 28.37 9.16 11.79
C LEU A 187 29.03 10.39 11.16
N ALA A 188 28.98 10.53 9.83
CA ALA A 188 29.60 11.67 9.16
C ALA A 188 28.93 12.98 9.57
N SER A 189 27.60 13.05 9.54
CA SER A 189 26.87 14.22 10.03
C SER A 189 27.09 14.45 11.53
N ILE A 190 27.06 13.40 12.35
CA ILE A 190 27.25 13.52 13.81
C ILE A 190 28.59 14.16 14.16
N PHE A 191 29.69 13.67 13.58
CA PHE A 191 31.03 14.15 13.93
C PHE A 191 31.41 15.45 13.22
N THR A 192 30.98 15.64 11.96
CA THR A 192 31.29 16.86 11.19
C THR A 192 30.54 18.08 11.75
N ASP A 193 29.27 17.92 12.11
CA ASP A 193 28.44 19.00 12.65
C ASP A 193 28.47 19.06 14.19
N ASN A 194 29.28 18.20 14.84
CA ASN A 194 29.43 18.14 16.30
C ASN A 194 28.09 17.94 17.06
N ARG A 195 27.24 17.02 16.57
CA ARG A 195 25.90 16.73 17.12
C ARG A 195 25.98 15.78 18.31
N PHE A 196 26.30 16.29 19.50
CA PHE A 196 26.46 15.48 20.71
C PHE A 196 25.18 14.72 21.10
N ASP A 197 24.00 15.35 21.03
CA ASP A 197 22.75 14.70 21.43
C ASP A 197 22.42 13.48 20.54
N ASP A 198 22.70 13.58 19.25
CA ASP A 198 22.53 12.47 18.31
C ASP A 198 23.57 11.37 18.58
N PHE A 199 24.83 11.73 18.90
CA PHE A 199 25.80 10.75 19.35
C PHE A 199 25.38 10.06 20.65
N PHE A 200 24.81 10.80 21.59
CA PHE A 200 24.33 10.27 22.86
C PHE A 200 23.25 9.20 22.65
N ARG A 201 22.28 9.47 21.76
CA ARG A 201 21.27 8.49 21.33
C ARG A 201 21.91 7.30 20.60
N ALA A 202 22.84 7.55 19.68
CA ALA A 202 23.55 6.51 18.94
C ALA A 202 24.33 5.57 19.86
N TYR A 203 25.07 6.10 20.85
CA TYR A 203 25.79 5.32 21.86
C TYR A 203 24.83 4.40 22.61
N ARG A 204 23.67 4.92 23.03
CA ARG A 204 22.68 4.16 23.81
C ARG A 204 22.03 3.00 23.04
N LEU A 205 22.00 3.08 21.71
CA LEU A 205 21.48 2.05 20.81
C LEU A 205 22.56 1.09 20.31
N LEU A 206 23.74 1.61 19.98
CA LEU A 206 24.84 0.84 19.39
C LEU A 206 25.76 0.20 20.42
N HIS A 207 25.76 0.57 21.71
CA HIS A 207 26.68 -0.01 22.68
C HIS A 207 26.61 -1.54 22.71
N ARG A 208 27.75 -2.22 22.92
CA ARG A 208 27.86 -3.68 22.83
C ARG A 208 26.86 -4.43 23.72
N SER A 209 26.52 -3.87 24.88
CA SER A 209 25.56 -4.44 25.82
C SER A 209 24.11 -4.48 25.32
N ARG A 210 23.81 -3.90 24.15
CA ARG A 210 22.47 -3.90 23.55
C ARG A 210 22.23 -5.10 22.65
N LEU A 211 23.30 -5.67 22.10
CA LEU A 211 23.31 -6.86 21.27
C LEU A 211 23.59 -8.13 22.08
N PRO A 212 23.16 -9.31 21.59
CA PRO A 212 23.42 -10.56 22.27
C PRO A 212 24.89 -10.95 22.23
N GLN A 213 25.30 -11.84 23.13
CA GLN A 213 26.61 -12.48 23.10
C GLN A 213 26.70 -13.52 21.99
N GLY A 214 25.65 -14.32 21.81
CA GLY A 214 25.51 -15.34 20.77
C GLY A 214 24.05 -15.67 20.48
N HIS A 215 23.76 -16.85 19.95
CA HIS A 215 22.39 -17.22 19.59
C HIS A 215 21.50 -17.48 20.83
N ALA A 216 22.08 -18.00 21.91
CA ALA A 216 21.35 -18.41 23.10
C ALA A 216 20.65 -17.26 23.85
N ASP A 217 21.20 -16.05 23.81
CA ASP A 217 20.67 -14.85 24.45
C ASP A 217 20.05 -13.85 23.45
N ALA A 218 20.04 -14.18 22.17
CA ALA A 218 19.52 -13.34 21.09
C ALA A 218 18.09 -12.85 21.36
N GLU A 219 17.21 -13.73 21.82
CA GLU A 219 15.81 -13.39 22.14
C GLU A 219 15.63 -12.51 23.38
N ARG A 220 16.66 -12.40 24.22
CA ARG A 220 16.61 -11.70 25.52
C ARG A 220 17.39 -10.40 25.52
N CYS A 221 18.17 -10.12 24.47
CA CYS A 221 18.94 -8.88 24.37
C CYS A 221 18.04 -7.63 24.35
N LEU A 222 18.58 -6.48 24.71
CA LEU A 222 17.80 -5.25 24.87
C LEU A 222 17.19 -4.76 23.56
N LEU A 223 17.92 -4.86 22.44
CA LEU A 223 17.37 -4.49 21.14
C LEU A 223 16.19 -5.38 20.74
N GLU A 224 16.25 -6.67 21.06
CA GLU A 224 15.11 -7.57 20.83
C GLU A 224 13.92 -7.23 21.75
N GLN A 225 14.15 -6.83 22.99
CA GLN A 225 13.09 -6.34 23.87
C GLN A 225 12.44 -5.05 23.33
N TYR A 226 13.24 -4.11 22.82
CA TYR A 226 12.73 -2.89 22.19
C TYR A 226 11.92 -3.21 20.93
N TYR A 227 12.41 -4.14 20.11
CA TYR A 227 11.69 -4.63 18.92
C TYR A 227 10.34 -5.28 19.31
N ARG A 228 10.32 -6.19 20.29
CA ARG A 228 9.09 -6.83 20.76
C ARG A 228 8.10 -5.83 21.34
N THR A 229 8.61 -4.86 22.11
CA THR A 229 7.79 -3.75 22.62
C THR A 229 7.19 -2.94 21.48
N ALA A 230 7.96 -2.66 20.42
CA ALA A 230 7.47 -1.98 19.23
C ALA A 230 6.36 -2.79 18.52
N LEU A 231 6.52 -4.11 18.38
CA LEU A 231 5.47 -4.97 17.82
C LEU A 231 4.18 -4.95 18.64
N GLU A 232 4.29 -5.10 19.96
CA GLU A 232 3.13 -5.06 20.85
C GLU A 232 2.46 -3.67 20.87
N GLN A 233 3.26 -2.61 20.80
CA GLN A 233 2.76 -1.25 20.69
C GLN A 233 2.07 -1.03 19.34
N GLY A 234 2.62 -1.51 18.22
CA GLY A 234 1.99 -1.43 16.91
C GLY A 234 0.61 -2.09 16.88
N GLY A 235 0.49 -3.30 17.42
CA GLY A 235 -0.80 -3.98 17.56
C GLY A 235 -1.81 -3.20 18.43
N ARG A 236 -1.37 -2.62 19.55
CA ARG A 236 -2.22 -1.76 20.41
C ARG A 236 -2.60 -0.44 19.72
N VAL A 237 -1.67 0.18 19.00
CA VAL A 237 -1.89 1.40 18.22
C VAL A 237 -2.96 1.16 17.17
N ARG A 238 -2.93 0.01 16.49
CA ARG A 238 -3.93 -0.36 15.48
C ARG A 238 -5.34 -0.45 16.06
N GLU A 239 -5.55 -1.16 17.17
CA GLU A 239 -6.87 -1.25 17.82
C GLU A 239 -7.35 0.13 18.31
N ARG A 240 -6.46 0.93 18.90
CA ARG A 240 -6.81 2.29 19.33
C ARG A 240 -7.07 3.24 18.17
N LEU A 241 -6.37 3.07 17.05
CA LEU A 241 -6.58 3.84 15.83
C LEU A 241 -7.95 3.52 15.23
N ARG A 242 -8.37 2.25 15.24
CA ARG A 242 -9.74 1.86 14.86
C ARG A 242 -10.79 2.61 15.69
N GLU A 243 -10.67 2.56 17.02
CA GLU A 243 -11.58 3.28 17.92
C GLU A 243 -11.56 4.80 17.62
N GLY A 244 -10.38 5.36 17.38
CA GLY A 244 -10.20 6.77 17.03
C GLY A 244 -10.91 7.15 15.72
N VAL A 245 -10.79 6.32 14.68
CA VAL A 245 -11.45 6.53 13.39
C VAL A 245 -12.98 6.44 13.52
N GLU A 246 -13.50 5.43 14.21
CA GLU A 246 -14.94 5.27 14.46
C GLU A 246 -15.54 6.51 15.16
N GLN A 247 -14.84 6.99 16.20
CA GLN A 247 -15.25 8.16 16.95
C GLN A 247 -15.09 9.44 16.13
N ALA A 248 -14.09 9.53 15.25
CA ALA A 248 -13.91 10.66 14.35
C ALA A 248 -15.06 10.74 13.34
N ILE A 249 -15.47 9.62 12.75
CA ILE A 249 -16.62 9.54 11.84
C ILE A 249 -17.88 10.02 12.57
N SER A 250 -18.15 9.50 13.76
CA SER A 250 -19.34 9.89 14.55
C SER A 250 -19.31 11.38 14.91
N THR A 251 -18.14 11.91 15.30
CA THR A 251 -17.97 13.34 15.62
C THR A 251 -18.22 14.23 14.41
N LEU A 252 -17.69 13.85 13.24
CA LEU A 252 -17.93 14.58 11.99
C LEU A 252 -19.41 14.52 11.58
N ALA A 253 -20.02 13.33 11.68
CA ALA A 253 -21.42 13.12 11.34
C ALA A 253 -22.34 14.02 12.17
N ASP A 254 -22.20 13.98 13.50
CA ASP A 254 -22.99 14.83 14.40
C ASP A 254 -22.70 16.32 14.17
N GLY A 255 -21.46 16.67 13.86
CA GLY A 255 -21.07 18.05 13.52
C GLY A 255 -21.81 18.57 12.27
N PHE A 256 -21.89 17.77 11.21
CA PHE A 256 -22.63 18.15 9.99
C PHE A 256 -24.15 18.18 10.22
N LEU A 257 -24.70 17.21 10.97
CA LEU A 257 -26.13 17.20 11.30
C LEU A 257 -26.51 18.43 12.14
N ALA A 258 -25.67 18.81 13.12
CA ALA A 258 -25.88 19.96 13.99
C ALA A 258 -25.83 21.31 13.24
N THR A 259 -25.12 21.39 12.12
CA THR A 259 -25.08 22.58 11.26
C THR A 259 -26.18 22.60 10.18
N GLY A 260 -27.10 21.62 10.23
CA GLY A 260 -28.29 21.56 9.39
C GLY A 260 -28.16 20.74 8.11
N TYR A 261 -27.09 19.95 7.94
CA TYR A 261 -27.00 19.01 6.84
C TYR A 261 -28.05 17.89 7.00
N GLN A 262 -28.78 17.60 5.93
CA GLN A 262 -29.77 16.53 5.89
C GLN A 262 -29.35 15.51 4.84
N PRO A 263 -28.72 14.39 5.25
CA PRO A 263 -28.31 13.37 4.30
C PRO A 263 -29.54 12.68 3.69
N PRO A 264 -29.50 12.32 2.39
CA PRO A 264 -30.60 11.63 1.73
C PRO A 264 -30.78 10.19 2.23
N ASP A 265 -29.67 9.56 2.63
CA ASP A 265 -29.60 8.18 3.10
C ASP A 265 -28.43 8.04 4.09
N ALA A 266 -28.63 7.26 5.16
CA ALA A 266 -27.64 7.07 6.21
C ALA A 266 -26.40 6.31 5.70
N PHE A 267 -26.60 5.36 4.78
CA PHE A 267 -25.51 4.58 4.21
C PHE A 267 -24.65 5.46 3.27
N GLN A 268 -25.26 6.24 2.38
CA GLN A 268 -24.53 7.18 1.54
C GLN A 268 -23.80 8.24 2.37
N PHE A 269 -24.40 8.74 3.45
CA PHE A 269 -23.72 9.67 4.36
C PHE A 269 -22.48 9.05 5.02
N TYR A 270 -22.60 7.81 5.48
CA TYR A 270 -21.47 7.07 6.03
C TYR A 270 -20.34 6.87 5.01
N ARG A 271 -20.68 6.56 3.76
CA ARG A 271 -19.69 6.47 2.67
C ARG A 271 -18.95 7.79 2.46
N ASP A 272 -19.68 8.91 2.42
CA ASP A 272 -19.08 10.23 2.25
C ASP A 272 -18.17 10.60 3.44
N LEU A 273 -18.57 10.25 4.67
CA LEU A 273 -17.77 10.43 5.88
C LEU A 273 -16.51 9.58 5.87
N LEU A 274 -16.60 8.31 5.48
CA LEU A 274 -15.45 7.41 5.34
C LEU A 274 -14.44 8.00 4.35
N ARG A 275 -14.91 8.43 3.18
CA ARG A 275 -14.04 9.04 2.16
C ARG A 275 -13.41 10.34 2.64
N LEU A 276 -14.13 11.17 3.39
CA LEU A 276 -13.57 12.36 4.04
C LEU A 276 -12.45 12.01 5.02
N VAL A 277 -12.66 11.00 5.87
CA VAL A 277 -11.64 10.53 6.81
C VAL A 277 -10.44 9.93 6.06
N TYR A 278 -10.64 9.22 4.96
CA TYR A 278 -9.56 8.67 4.13
C TYR A 278 -8.70 9.78 3.51
N ARG A 279 -9.29 10.91 3.10
CA ARG A 279 -8.50 12.07 2.63
C ARG A 279 -7.58 12.59 3.73
N ILE A 280 -8.12 12.75 4.93
CA ILE A 280 -7.39 13.28 6.09
C ILE A 280 -6.24 12.33 6.45
N LEU A 281 -6.51 11.02 6.53
CA LEU A 281 -5.51 10.01 6.84
C LEU A 281 -4.45 9.86 5.74
N PHE A 282 -4.86 9.89 4.47
CA PHE A 282 -3.94 9.90 3.33
C PHE A 282 -2.96 11.07 3.44
N LEU A 283 -3.47 12.29 3.68
CA LEU A 283 -2.63 13.47 3.82
C LEU A 283 -1.75 13.42 5.07
N LEU A 284 -2.24 12.90 6.20
CA LEU A 284 -1.42 12.68 7.39
C LEU A 284 -0.23 11.75 7.10
N VAL A 285 -0.46 10.66 6.37
CA VAL A 285 0.59 9.74 5.94
C VAL A 285 1.55 10.43 4.96
N ALA A 286 1.02 11.09 3.93
CA ALA A 286 1.84 11.73 2.89
C ALA A 286 2.71 12.88 3.45
N GLU A 287 2.14 13.74 4.30
CA GLU A 287 2.87 14.83 4.96
C GLU A 287 3.95 14.30 5.92
N GLN A 288 3.64 13.30 6.75
CA GLN A 288 4.61 12.77 7.72
C GLN A 288 5.73 11.95 7.07
N ARG A 289 5.46 11.30 5.93
CA ARG A 289 6.49 10.62 5.12
C ARG A 289 7.32 11.60 4.28
N GLY A 290 7.03 12.90 4.32
CA GLY A 290 7.72 13.91 3.52
C GLY A 290 7.43 13.80 2.02
N LEU A 291 6.30 13.19 1.65
CA LEU A 291 5.90 12.99 0.25
C LEU A 291 5.00 14.09 -0.28
N PHE A 292 4.70 15.09 0.55
CA PHE A 292 3.74 16.13 0.24
C PHE A 292 4.01 17.40 1.06
N GLY A 293 3.79 18.57 0.47
CA GLY A 293 3.72 19.81 1.23
C GLY A 293 5.04 20.25 1.85
N GLU A 294 6.10 20.38 1.05
CA GLU A 294 7.42 20.80 1.56
C GLU A 294 7.52 22.30 1.88
N THR A 295 6.68 23.13 1.26
CA THR A 295 6.73 24.58 1.44
C THR A 295 6.18 25.01 2.80
N ASP A 296 6.80 26.03 3.40
CA ASP A 296 6.33 26.62 4.67
C ASP A 296 4.90 27.15 4.54
N LEU A 297 4.57 27.78 3.40
CA LEU A 297 3.23 28.29 3.12
C LEU A 297 2.15 27.19 3.22
N TYR A 298 2.42 26.02 2.65
CA TYR A 298 1.52 24.87 2.79
C TYR A 298 1.47 24.39 4.24
N ARG A 299 2.65 24.17 4.85
CA ARG A 299 2.79 23.59 6.21
C ARG A 299 2.12 24.42 7.30
N ASP A 300 2.16 25.74 7.17
CA ASP A 300 1.69 26.66 8.19
C ASP A 300 0.20 26.99 8.06
N HIS A 301 -0.37 26.88 6.86
CA HIS A 301 -1.73 27.36 6.59
C HIS A 301 -2.70 26.27 6.09
N TYR A 302 -2.24 25.34 5.26
CA TYR A 302 -3.11 24.38 4.57
C TYR A 302 -2.99 22.94 5.10
N SER A 303 -1.83 22.57 5.65
CA SER A 303 -1.54 21.18 6.03
C SER A 303 -2.53 20.61 7.04
N ILE A 304 -2.78 19.30 6.94
CA ILE A 304 -3.54 18.59 7.99
C ILE A 304 -2.73 18.55 9.28
N SER A 305 -1.38 18.51 9.18
CA SER A 305 -0.47 18.64 10.32
C SER A 305 -0.68 19.92 11.12
N ARG A 306 -1.10 21.03 10.50
CA ARG A 306 -1.52 22.25 11.19
C ARG A 306 -2.74 22.01 12.06
N LEU A 307 -3.76 21.32 11.55
CA LEU A 307 -4.96 20.98 12.32
C LEU A 307 -4.62 20.06 13.50
N VAL A 308 -3.64 19.17 13.35
CA VAL A 308 -3.13 18.34 14.46
C VAL A 308 -2.47 19.19 15.55
N ARG A 309 -1.74 20.26 15.20
CA ARG A 309 -1.20 21.21 16.18
C ARG A 309 -2.33 21.93 16.91
N LEU A 310 -3.26 22.51 16.14
CA LEU A 310 -4.41 23.24 16.67
C LEU A 310 -5.35 22.38 17.52
N SER A 311 -5.45 21.07 17.26
CA SER A 311 -6.28 20.18 18.07
C SER A 311 -5.75 19.99 19.50
N SER A 312 -4.50 20.39 19.76
CA SER A 312 -3.91 20.43 21.10
C SER A 312 -4.10 21.78 21.81
N GLU A 313 -4.65 22.78 21.12
CA GLU A 313 -4.83 24.14 21.61
C GLU A 313 -6.31 24.41 21.96
N ARG A 314 -6.60 24.62 23.25
CA ARG A 314 -8.00 24.72 23.72
C ARG A 314 -8.75 25.94 23.17
N ASN A 315 -8.04 27.04 22.90
CA ASN A 315 -8.60 28.26 22.31
C ASN A 315 -9.02 28.10 20.85
N ALA A 316 -8.51 27.10 20.12
CA ALA A 316 -8.87 26.83 18.74
C ALA A 316 -10.27 26.17 18.60
N TYR A 317 -10.83 25.62 19.69
CA TYR A 317 -12.13 24.96 19.71
C TYR A 317 -13.28 25.98 19.77
N THR A 318 -13.55 26.66 18.65
CA THR A 318 -14.62 27.66 18.53
C THR A 318 -15.87 27.10 17.81
N ASP A 319 -16.93 27.91 17.73
CA ASP A 319 -18.12 27.65 16.90
C ASP A 319 -17.98 28.21 15.47
N ASP A 320 -16.85 28.84 15.14
CA ASP A 320 -16.55 29.31 13.79
C ASP A 320 -16.33 28.14 12.82
N VAL A 321 -16.33 28.42 11.51
CA VAL A 321 -16.23 27.41 10.44
C VAL A 321 -15.03 27.65 9.51
N ASP A 322 -14.13 28.55 9.88
CA ASP A 322 -13.00 28.99 9.06
C ASP A 322 -11.96 27.87 8.85
N LEU A 323 -11.73 27.00 9.83
CA LEU A 323 -10.85 25.84 9.64
C LEU A 323 -11.43 24.86 8.62
N TRP A 324 -12.75 24.64 8.63
CA TRP A 324 -13.39 23.83 7.61
C TRP A 324 -13.29 24.47 6.21
N HIS A 325 -13.45 25.79 6.11
CA HIS A 325 -13.19 26.50 4.85
C HIS A 325 -11.74 26.34 4.37
N SER A 326 -10.77 26.33 5.29
CA SER A 326 -9.36 26.05 4.98
C SER A 326 -9.17 24.63 4.42
N VAL A 327 -9.82 23.63 5.00
CA VAL A 327 -9.81 22.23 4.50
C VAL A 327 -10.45 22.14 3.12
N ARG A 328 -11.58 22.83 2.90
CA ARG A 328 -12.22 22.89 1.58
C ARG A 328 -11.32 23.54 0.53
N ALA A 329 -10.62 24.62 0.90
CA ALA A 329 -9.65 25.27 0.02
C ALA A 329 -8.53 24.29 -0.38
N LEU A 330 -8.05 23.48 0.56
CA LEU A 330 -7.10 22.40 0.27
C LEU A 330 -7.66 21.41 -0.75
N TRP A 331 -8.93 21.00 -0.66
CA TRP A 331 -9.55 20.12 -1.67
C TRP A 331 -9.55 20.72 -3.08
N TYR A 332 -9.69 22.05 -3.22
CA TYR A 332 -9.57 22.70 -4.52
C TYR A 332 -8.12 22.71 -5.02
N VAL A 333 -7.15 23.00 -4.13
CA VAL A 333 -5.71 22.93 -4.45
C VAL A 333 -5.34 21.55 -4.98
N LEU A 334 -5.79 20.48 -4.32
CA LEU A 334 -5.43 19.10 -4.70
C LEU A 334 -6.03 18.64 -6.04
N ARG A 335 -6.99 19.38 -6.58
CA ARG A 335 -7.67 19.10 -7.87
C ARG A 335 -7.24 20.03 -9.00
N ASP A 336 -6.62 21.17 -8.69
CA ASP A 336 -6.29 22.22 -9.65
C ASP A 336 -4.78 22.44 -9.72
N GLU A 337 -4.19 22.15 -10.90
CA GLU A 337 -2.75 22.27 -11.13
C GLU A 337 -2.19 23.66 -10.82
N LYS A 338 -2.93 24.73 -11.17
CA LYS A 338 -2.45 26.11 -11.00
C LYS A 338 -2.46 26.52 -9.53
N LEU A 339 -3.43 26.04 -8.76
CA LEU A 339 -3.49 26.28 -7.32
C LEU A 339 -2.43 25.46 -6.58
N ALA A 340 -2.23 24.20 -6.98
CA ALA A 340 -1.20 23.32 -6.42
C ALA A 340 0.21 23.91 -6.62
N GLU A 341 0.52 24.38 -7.84
CA GLU A 341 1.80 25.03 -8.17
C GLU A 341 2.08 26.23 -7.27
N LYS A 342 1.08 27.07 -6.99
CA LYS A 342 1.23 28.23 -6.09
C LYS A 342 1.61 27.88 -4.65
N LEU A 343 1.27 26.67 -4.20
CA LEU A 343 1.64 26.17 -2.89
C LEU A 343 2.85 25.23 -2.93
N GLY A 344 3.46 25.03 -4.10
CA GLY A 344 4.58 24.10 -4.28
C GLY A 344 4.22 22.67 -3.92
N VAL A 345 3.00 22.24 -4.23
CA VAL A 345 2.52 20.87 -4.00
C VAL A 345 2.11 20.20 -5.30
N ALA A 346 2.22 18.87 -5.36
CA ALA A 346 1.73 18.11 -6.50
C ALA A 346 0.18 18.03 -6.48
N PRO A 347 -0.49 18.09 -7.64
CA PRO A 347 -1.92 17.88 -7.71
C PRO A 347 -2.20 16.38 -7.56
N LEU A 348 -2.78 15.95 -6.44
CA LEU A 348 -3.01 14.52 -6.18
C LEU A 348 -4.08 13.92 -7.10
N ASN A 349 -5.16 14.66 -7.40
CA ASN A 349 -6.30 14.18 -8.21
C ASN A 349 -6.81 12.80 -7.74
N GLY A 350 -7.25 11.96 -8.69
CA GLY A 350 -7.82 10.65 -8.41
C GLY A 350 -9.22 10.74 -7.79
N ASP A 351 -9.88 9.59 -7.74
CA ASP A 351 -11.22 9.51 -7.16
C ASP A 351 -11.21 9.94 -5.69
N LEU A 352 -10.17 9.64 -4.89
CA LEU A 352 -10.16 10.00 -3.47
C LEU A 352 -10.53 11.47 -3.18
N PHE A 353 -10.05 12.40 -4.02
CA PHE A 353 -10.23 13.85 -3.84
C PHE A 353 -11.33 14.48 -4.72
N THR A 354 -12.19 13.71 -5.39
CA THR A 354 -13.33 14.27 -6.15
C THR A 354 -14.34 14.96 -5.24
N GLU A 355 -15.16 15.87 -5.74
CA GLU A 355 -16.13 16.57 -4.88
C GLU A 355 -17.08 15.62 -4.12
N LEU A 356 -17.33 15.92 -2.84
CA LEU A 356 -18.33 15.27 -2.00
C LEU A 356 -19.46 16.24 -1.64
N PRO A 357 -20.69 15.76 -1.38
CA PRO A 357 -21.76 16.59 -0.82
C PRO A 357 -21.33 17.34 0.45
N LEU A 358 -20.52 16.70 1.29
CA LEU A 358 -19.98 17.27 2.54
C LEU A 358 -19.08 18.50 2.29
N ASP A 359 -18.42 18.58 1.14
CA ASP A 359 -17.55 19.69 0.77
C ASP A 359 -18.33 21.01 0.60
N HIS A 360 -19.66 20.99 0.56
CA HIS A 360 -20.52 22.17 0.52
C HIS A 360 -21.21 22.49 1.85
N CYS A 361 -20.98 21.66 2.86
CA CYS A 361 -21.61 21.79 4.18
C CYS A 361 -20.79 22.69 5.11
N ARG A 362 -21.37 23.04 6.25
CA ARG A 362 -20.69 23.77 7.34
C ARG A 362 -20.26 22.79 8.42
N LEU A 363 -19.09 23.01 9.00
CA LEU A 363 -18.60 22.24 10.13
C LEU A 363 -17.88 23.19 11.08
N ARG A 364 -18.23 23.13 12.37
CA ARG A 364 -17.62 23.99 13.38
C ARG A 364 -16.19 23.55 13.67
N ASN A 365 -15.34 24.49 14.04
CA ASN A 365 -13.95 24.25 14.39
C ASN A 365 -13.82 23.21 15.51
N ARG A 366 -14.67 23.27 16.54
CA ARG A 366 -14.66 22.27 17.60
C ARG A 366 -14.90 20.84 17.11
N ASP A 367 -15.84 20.64 16.19
CA ASP A 367 -16.22 19.31 15.70
C ASP A 367 -15.09 18.76 14.81
N LEU A 368 -14.55 19.61 13.92
CA LEU A 368 -13.40 19.29 13.09
C LEU A 368 -12.16 18.95 13.93
N LEU A 369 -11.79 19.80 14.88
CA LEU A 369 -10.59 19.59 15.72
C LEU A 369 -10.75 18.38 16.63
N SER A 370 -11.95 18.11 17.16
CA SER A 370 -12.22 16.88 17.89
C SER A 370 -12.03 15.64 17.03
N ALA A 371 -12.51 15.66 15.78
CA ALA A 371 -12.27 14.56 14.84
C ALA A 371 -10.78 14.40 14.51
N ILE A 372 -10.07 15.49 14.21
CA ILE A 372 -8.61 15.48 13.96
C ILE A 372 -7.85 14.95 15.18
N TRP A 373 -8.26 15.32 16.39
CA TRP A 373 -7.64 14.83 17.60
C TRP A 373 -7.76 13.31 17.73
N ARG A 374 -8.95 12.75 17.46
CA ARG A 374 -9.21 11.30 17.53
C ARG A 374 -8.45 10.50 16.47
N LEU A 375 -8.11 11.11 15.34
CA LEU A 375 -7.25 10.49 14.33
C LEU A 375 -5.77 10.59 14.74
N ALA A 376 -5.32 11.75 15.22
CA ALA A 376 -3.90 12.00 15.46
C ALA A 376 -3.38 11.53 16.82
N TRP A 377 -4.26 11.29 17.79
CA TRP A 377 -3.90 10.98 19.16
C TRP A 377 -4.70 9.79 19.70
N TYR A 378 -4.06 9.00 20.55
CA TYR A 378 -4.72 7.92 21.27
C TYR A 378 -4.26 7.90 22.74
N ARG A 379 -5.10 7.37 23.62
CA ARG A 379 -4.74 7.12 25.02
C ARG A 379 -4.59 5.61 25.23
N PRO A 380 -3.40 5.10 25.60
CA PRO A 380 -3.22 3.67 25.89
C PRO A 380 -4.16 3.19 27.00
N THR A 381 -4.27 3.98 28.07
CA THR A 381 -5.17 3.81 29.21
C THR A 381 -5.71 5.17 29.66
N GLU A 382 -6.81 5.21 30.42
CA GLU A 382 -7.42 6.47 30.90
C GLU A 382 -6.47 7.31 31.77
N ARG A 383 -5.49 6.67 32.40
CA ARG A 383 -4.51 7.30 33.31
C ARG A 383 -3.23 7.74 32.60
N GLU A 384 -2.98 7.24 31.40
CA GLU A 384 -1.80 7.60 30.63
C GLU A 384 -2.01 8.87 29.81
N GLN A 385 -0.92 9.59 29.56
CA GLN A 385 -0.94 10.76 28.70
C GLN A 385 -1.30 10.35 27.25
N PRO A 386 -2.01 11.21 26.50
CA PRO A 386 -2.21 10.99 25.07
C PRO A 386 -0.88 10.84 24.35
N ARG A 387 -0.80 9.84 23.47
CA ARG A 387 0.33 9.63 22.57
C ARG A 387 -0.10 9.97 21.16
N ARG A 388 0.83 10.53 20.38
CA ARG A 388 0.60 10.85 18.98
C ARG A 388 0.74 9.58 18.13
N VAL A 389 -0.16 9.39 17.17
CA VAL A 389 -0.04 8.35 16.16
C VAL A 389 1.04 8.75 15.16
N ASN A 390 1.99 7.85 14.89
CA ASN A 390 3.01 8.07 13.87
C ASN A 390 2.64 7.40 12.56
N TYR A 391 2.08 8.19 11.65
CA TYR A 391 1.64 7.75 10.33
C TYR A 391 2.80 7.50 9.35
N ALA A 392 4.00 8.05 9.63
CA ALA A 392 5.18 7.72 8.83
C ALA A 392 5.64 6.28 9.05
N ALA A 393 5.49 5.76 10.27
CA ALA A 393 5.91 4.42 10.67
C ALA A 393 4.86 3.34 10.41
N LEU A 394 3.57 3.68 10.39
CA LEU A 394 2.47 2.76 10.11
C LEU A 394 2.58 2.12 8.72
N ASP A 395 2.39 0.80 8.66
CA ASP A 395 2.28 0.09 7.38
C ASP A 395 0.91 0.37 6.74
N THR A 396 0.89 0.48 5.42
CA THR A 396 -0.32 0.55 4.60
C THR A 396 -1.27 -0.62 4.89
N GLU A 397 -0.75 -1.81 5.19
CA GLU A 397 -1.56 -3.00 5.58
C GLU A 397 -2.29 -2.82 6.92
N GLU A 398 -1.64 -2.15 7.88
CA GLU A 398 -2.23 -1.86 9.20
C GLU A 398 -3.37 -0.86 9.06
N LEU A 399 -3.20 0.17 8.23
CA LEU A 399 -4.27 1.10 7.87
C LEU A 399 -5.43 0.37 7.17
N GLY A 400 -5.13 -0.50 6.20
CA GLY A 400 -6.13 -1.33 5.53
C GLY A 400 -7.01 -2.11 6.50
N SER A 401 -6.41 -2.74 7.51
CA SER A 401 -7.13 -3.52 8.51
C SER A 401 -7.99 -2.67 9.46
N VAL A 402 -7.56 -1.44 9.78
CA VAL A 402 -8.39 -0.48 10.53
C VAL A 402 -9.68 -0.22 9.77
N TYR A 403 -9.59 -0.02 8.46
CA TYR A 403 -10.75 0.28 7.65
C TYR A 403 -11.65 -0.91 7.34
N GLU A 404 -11.08 -2.08 7.11
CA GLU A 404 -11.83 -3.32 6.92
C GLU A 404 -12.78 -3.54 8.09
N SER A 405 -12.30 -3.29 9.30
CA SER A 405 -13.08 -3.40 10.53
C SER A 405 -14.25 -2.41 10.65
N LEU A 406 -14.24 -1.34 9.85
CA LEU A 406 -15.32 -0.35 9.77
C LEU A 406 -16.42 -0.77 8.78
N LEU A 407 -16.13 -1.72 7.88
CA LEU A 407 -17.11 -2.23 6.91
C LEU A 407 -18.26 -3.00 7.57
N ASP A 408 -18.04 -3.51 8.80
CA ASP A 408 -19.02 -4.25 9.60
C ASP A 408 -20.13 -3.36 10.20
N TYR A 409 -19.98 -2.03 10.14
CA TYR A 409 -20.91 -1.12 10.77
C TYR A 409 -22.05 -0.70 9.83
N HIS A 410 -23.26 -0.69 10.37
CA HIS A 410 -24.43 -0.07 9.76
C HIS A 410 -24.72 1.28 10.40
N PRO A 411 -24.78 2.35 9.60
CA PRO A 411 -25.09 3.68 10.09
C PRO A 411 -26.59 3.82 10.37
N VAL A 412 -26.91 4.45 11.50
CA VAL A 412 -28.28 4.81 11.88
C VAL A 412 -28.30 6.28 12.28
N ILE A 413 -29.28 7.02 11.77
CA ILE A 413 -29.52 8.41 12.15
C ILE A 413 -30.84 8.48 12.90
N THR A 414 -30.79 8.89 14.16
CA THR A 414 -31.99 9.04 15.01
C THR A 414 -31.93 10.38 15.75
N GLY A 415 -32.98 11.19 15.63
CA GLY A 415 -33.08 12.47 16.36
C GLY A 415 -31.97 13.48 16.04
N GLY A 416 -31.35 13.41 14.86
CA GLY A 416 -30.21 14.26 14.49
C GLY A 416 -28.85 13.78 15.01
N THR A 417 -28.78 12.57 15.57
CA THR A 417 -27.54 11.91 16.01
C THR A 417 -27.22 10.73 15.11
N PHE A 418 -25.94 10.57 14.78
CA PHE A 418 -25.42 9.46 14.01
C PHE A 418 -24.80 8.39 14.94
N THR A 419 -25.15 7.14 14.72
CA THR A 419 -24.59 6.01 15.47
C THR A 419 -24.20 4.87 14.54
N LEU A 420 -23.05 4.25 14.81
CA LEU A 420 -22.62 3.03 14.14
C LEU A 420 -23.07 1.82 14.96
N SER A 421 -23.83 0.93 14.33
CA SER A 421 -24.29 -0.32 14.95
C SER A 421 -23.62 -1.51 14.27
N LEU A 422 -23.18 -2.49 15.06
CA LEU A 422 -22.64 -3.73 14.50
C LEU A 422 -23.76 -4.52 13.80
N GLY A 423 -23.56 -4.84 12.52
CA GLY A 423 -24.47 -5.72 11.80
C GLY A 423 -24.44 -7.14 12.36
N SER A 424 -25.54 -7.87 12.20
CA SER A 424 -25.61 -9.32 12.49
C SER A 424 -24.79 -10.18 11.52
N GLU A 425 -24.13 -9.57 10.53
CA GLU A 425 -23.52 -10.22 9.37
C GLU A 425 -22.06 -10.68 9.56
N ARG A 426 -21.48 -10.57 10.76
CA ARG A 426 -20.11 -11.03 11.06
C ARG A 426 -19.79 -12.47 10.62
N LYS A 427 -20.81 -13.31 10.44
CA LYS A 427 -20.66 -14.70 9.95
C LYS A 427 -20.96 -14.88 8.46
N THR A 428 -21.54 -13.90 7.78
CA THR A 428 -22.05 -14.02 6.40
C THR A 428 -21.20 -13.29 5.35
N THR A 429 -20.47 -12.23 5.70
CA THR A 429 -19.64 -11.48 4.72
C THR A 429 -18.24 -12.07 4.49
N GLY A 430 -17.75 -12.93 5.40
CA GLY A 430 -16.44 -13.58 5.26
C GLY A 430 -15.23 -12.62 5.30
N SER A 431 -15.43 -11.37 5.71
CA SER A 431 -14.39 -10.33 5.82
C SER A 431 -13.45 -10.64 6.99
N TYR A 432 -12.49 -11.53 6.74
CA TYR A 432 -11.43 -11.87 7.68
C TYR A 432 -10.11 -11.28 7.19
N TYR A 433 -9.51 -10.47 8.06
CA TYR A 433 -8.11 -10.08 7.93
C TYR A 433 -7.22 -11.28 7.63
N THR A 434 -6.40 -11.18 6.59
CA THR A 434 -5.42 -12.21 6.25
C THR A 434 -4.06 -11.87 6.89
N PRO A 435 -3.53 -12.72 7.80
CA PRO A 435 -2.21 -12.50 8.39
C PRO A 435 -1.09 -12.37 7.35
N PRO A 436 -0.09 -11.49 7.57
CA PRO A 436 0.97 -11.24 6.58
C PRO A 436 1.78 -12.49 6.25
N GLN A 437 1.89 -13.43 7.19
CA GLN A 437 2.58 -14.71 6.97
C GLN A 437 1.88 -15.56 5.89
N LEU A 438 0.54 -15.55 5.85
CA LEU A 438 -0.22 -16.28 4.82
C LEU A 438 -0.10 -15.60 3.46
N VAL A 439 -0.19 -14.27 3.45
CA VAL A 439 0.00 -13.47 2.22
C VAL A 439 1.39 -13.72 1.63
N GLN A 440 2.42 -13.72 2.47
CA GLN A 440 3.80 -13.95 2.06
C GLN A 440 4.04 -15.36 1.51
N GLU A 441 3.42 -16.38 2.12
CA GLU A 441 3.48 -17.75 1.61
C GLU A 441 2.80 -17.86 0.24
N LEU A 442 1.65 -17.21 0.05
CA LEU A 442 0.96 -17.19 -1.24
C LEU A 442 1.83 -16.54 -2.32
N VAL A 443 2.44 -15.38 -2.05
CA VAL A 443 3.34 -14.72 -3.01
C VAL A 443 4.54 -15.61 -3.35
N THR A 444 5.11 -16.28 -2.36
CA THR A 444 6.31 -17.11 -2.52
C THR A 444 6.02 -18.40 -3.30
N SER A 445 4.90 -19.05 -3.01
CA SER A 445 4.51 -20.33 -3.62
C SER A 445 3.83 -20.18 -4.99
N THR A 446 3.26 -19.01 -5.31
CA THR A 446 2.50 -18.79 -6.56
C THR A 446 3.14 -17.76 -7.49
N LEU A 447 3.25 -16.51 -7.05
CA LEU A 447 3.65 -15.40 -7.90
C LEU A 447 5.13 -15.47 -8.30
N LYS A 448 6.00 -15.87 -7.36
CA LYS A 448 7.44 -15.99 -7.60
C LYS A 448 7.78 -17.03 -8.69
N PRO A 449 7.25 -18.27 -8.66
CA PRO A 449 7.44 -19.22 -9.76
C PRO A 449 6.95 -18.71 -11.12
N VAL A 450 5.77 -18.09 -11.17
CA VAL A 450 5.21 -17.55 -12.41
C VAL A 450 6.09 -16.45 -12.99
N LEU A 451 6.58 -15.53 -12.16
CA LEU A 451 7.51 -14.51 -12.61
C LEU A 451 8.80 -15.14 -13.15
N ALA A 452 9.38 -16.10 -12.44
CA ALA A 452 10.61 -16.76 -12.86
C ALA A 452 10.46 -17.42 -14.24
N GLU A 453 9.35 -18.12 -14.50
CA GLU A 453 9.05 -18.71 -15.81
C GLU A 453 8.98 -17.65 -16.92
N ARG A 454 8.28 -16.52 -16.68
CA ARG A 454 8.18 -15.43 -17.66
C ARG A 454 9.51 -14.77 -17.95
N LEU A 455 10.34 -14.58 -16.93
CA LEU A 455 11.66 -13.99 -17.07
C LEU A 455 12.65 -14.92 -17.80
N GLN A 456 12.50 -16.25 -17.67
CA GLN A 456 13.32 -17.22 -18.40
C GLN A 456 13.05 -17.21 -19.91
N ALA A 457 11.80 -16.96 -20.32
CA ALA A 457 11.43 -16.86 -21.73
C ALA A 457 11.99 -15.60 -22.43
N ALA A 458 12.35 -14.57 -21.66
CA ALA A 458 12.84 -13.29 -22.17
C ALA A 458 14.39 -13.22 -22.20
N ARG A 459 14.96 -12.91 -23.37
CA ARG A 459 16.42 -12.92 -23.58
C ARG A 459 17.14 -11.62 -23.24
N THR A 460 16.49 -10.47 -23.46
CA THR A 460 17.07 -9.15 -23.18
C THR A 460 16.46 -8.55 -21.93
N GLN A 461 17.12 -7.53 -21.38
CA GLN A 461 16.65 -6.87 -20.15
C GLN A 461 15.33 -6.13 -20.37
N GLU A 462 15.19 -5.47 -21.52
CA GLU A 462 13.98 -4.76 -21.93
C GLU A 462 12.82 -5.75 -22.10
N ALA A 463 13.09 -6.93 -22.68
CA ALA A 463 12.09 -7.98 -22.82
C ALA A 463 11.66 -8.56 -21.45
N LYS A 464 12.59 -8.65 -20.49
CA LYS A 464 12.28 -9.08 -19.11
C LYS A 464 11.41 -8.06 -18.37
N ILE A 465 11.73 -6.77 -18.48
CA ILE A 465 10.94 -5.68 -17.91
C ILE A 465 9.53 -5.69 -18.53
N ALA A 466 9.43 -5.77 -19.86
CA ALA A 466 8.16 -5.84 -20.56
C ALA A 466 7.35 -7.10 -20.17
N ALA A 467 8.01 -8.26 -19.99
CA ALA A 467 7.37 -9.49 -19.56
C ALA A 467 6.79 -9.38 -18.14
N LEU A 468 7.52 -8.74 -17.21
CA LEU A 468 7.05 -8.48 -15.85
C LEU A 468 5.84 -7.53 -15.87
N LEU A 469 5.92 -6.41 -16.58
CA LEU A 469 4.83 -5.43 -16.68
C LEU A 469 3.60 -5.95 -17.42
N ASN A 470 3.75 -7.05 -18.16
CA ASN A 470 2.63 -7.72 -18.83
C ASN A 470 2.01 -8.84 -17.98
N LEU A 471 2.50 -9.09 -16.76
CA LEU A 471 1.81 -9.97 -15.82
C LEU A 471 0.50 -9.32 -15.38
N LYS A 472 -0.53 -10.15 -15.21
CA LYS A 472 -1.85 -9.74 -14.71
C LYS A 472 -2.13 -10.55 -13.45
N VAL A 473 -2.20 -9.86 -12.31
CA VAL A 473 -2.47 -10.44 -11.00
C VAL A 473 -3.85 -9.97 -10.55
N LEU A 474 -4.74 -10.93 -10.31
CA LEU A 474 -6.13 -10.68 -9.96
C LEU A 474 -6.42 -11.22 -8.57
N ASP A 475 -7.06 -10.40 -7.74
CA ASP A 475 -7.78 -10.84 -6.55
C ASP A 475 -9.29 -10.60 -6.75
N PRO A 476 -10.11 -11.65 -6.93
CA PRO A 476 -11.54 -11.52 -7.23
C PRO A 476 -12.42 -11.18 -6.01
N ALA A 477 -11.85 -11.17 -4.80
CA ALA A 477 -12.52 -10.79 -3.56
C ALA A 477 -11.56 -9.99 -2.69
N CYS A 478 -11.11 -8.86 -3.26
CA CYS A 478 -9.88 -8.20 -2.82
C CYS A 478 -9.97 -7.51 -1.46
N GLY A 479 -11.17 -7.29 -0.90
CA GLY A 479 -11.33 -6.60 0.37
C GLY A 479 -10.61 -5.26 0.38
N SER A 480 -9.82 -5.01 1.42
CA SER A 480 -8.94 -3.83 1.53
C SER A 480 -7.67 -3.89 0.68
N GLY A 481 -7.47 -4.93 -0.11
CA GLY A 481 -6.37 -5.06 -1.07
C GLY A 481 -5.06 -5.61 -0.50
N HIS A 482 -5.05 -6.35 0.61
CA HIS A 482 -3.82 -6.87 1.22
C HIS A 482 -3.01 -7.76 0.27
N PHE A 483 -3.65 -8.70 -0.44
CA PHE A 483 -2.96 -9.54 -1.43
C PHE A 483 -2.46 -8.73 -2.62
N LEU A 484 -3.25 -7.76 -3.09
CA LEU A 484 -2.89 -6.86 -4.19
C LEU A 484 -1.65 -6.01 -3.83
N LEU A 485 -1.62 -5.49 -2.60
CA LEU A 485 -0.52 -4.70 -2.09
C LEU A 485 0.76 -5.55 -1.97
N ALA A 486 0.66 -6.77 -1.43
CA ALA A 486 1.81 -7.67 -1.32
C ALA A 486 2.35 -8.07 -2.70
N ALA A 487 1.46 -8.37 -3.67
CA ALA A 487 1.84 -8.65 -5.04
C ALA A 487 2.52 -7.44 -5.70
N ALA A 488 1.99 -6.23 -5.47
CA ALA A 488 2.56 -4.98 -5.96
C ALA A 488 3.97 -4.74 -5.42
N ARG A 489 4.17 -4.90 -4.10
CA ARG A 489 5.48 -4.76 -3.44
C ARG A 489 6.49 -5.78 -3.97
N TYR A 490 6.09 -7.04 -4.09
CA TYR A 490 6.95 -8.09 -4.60
C TYR A 490 7.39 -7.82 -6.05
N LEU A 491 6.43 -7.64 -6.95
CA LEU A 491 6.73 -7.37 -8.37
C LEU A 491 7.45 -6.04 -8.56
N GLY A 492 7.14 -5.01 -7.75
CA GLY A 492 7.81 -3.72 -7.81
C GLY A 492 9.28 -3.80 -7.40
N ARG A 493 9.61 -4.59 -6.38
CA ARG A 493 11.00 -4.87 -6.00
C ARG A 493 11.74 -5.62 -7.11
N GLU A 494 11.12 -6.63 -7.72
CA GLU A 494 11.72 -7.37 -8.83
C GLU A 494 11.88 -6.51 -10.09
N LEU A 495 10.92 -5.63 -10.38
CA LEU A 495 11.03 -4.65 -11.46
C LEU A 495 12.19 -3.67 -11.22
N ALA A 496 12.32 -3.16 -9.99
CA ALA A 496 13.43 -2.29 -9.63
C ALA A 496 14.78 -3.02 -9.75
N ARG A 497 14.87 -4.29 -9.31
CA ARG A 497 16.08 -5.12 -9.49
C ARG A 497 16.47 -5.26 -10.95
N LEU A 498 15.49 -5.54 -11.81
CA LEU A 498 15.73 -5.64 -13.25
C LEU A 498 16.14 -4.28 -13.84
N ARG A 499 15.40 -3.22 -13.55
CA ARG A 499 15.64 -1.92 -14.19
C ARG A 499 16.97 -1.30 -13.79
N PHE A 500 17.28 -1.32 -12.49
CA PHE A 500 18.49 -0.69 -11.95
C PHE A 500 19.69 -1.64 -11.92
N GLN A 501 19.49 -2.94 -12.19
CA GLN A 501 20.53 -3.98 -12.13
C GLN A 501 21.22 -4.06 -10.77
N GLU A 502 20.47 -3.71 -9.72
CA GLU A 502 20.88 -3.78 -8.33
C GLU A 502 20.12 -4.93 -7.68
N ASP A 503 20.81 -5.84 -6.99
CA ASP A 503 20.14 -6.90 -6.22
C ASP A 503 19.25 -6.30 -5.12
N GLU A 504 19.48 -5.04 -4.76
CA GLU A 504 18.73 -4.32 -3.74
C GLU A 504 18.60 -2.84 -4.09
N PRO A 505 17.53 -2.49 -4.81
CA PRO A 505 17.32 -1.13 -5.28
C PRO A 505 17.09 -0.15 -4.14
N SER A 506 17.39 1.13 -4.38
CA SER A 506 17.09 2.21 -3.43
C SER A 506 15.58 2.26 -3.09
N PRO A 507 15.19 2.80 -1.92
CA PRO A 507 13.78 2.95 -1.55
C PRO A 507 12.96 3.71 -2.61
N ASP A 508 13.55 4.72 -3.26
CA ASP A 508 12.88 5.50 -4.30
C ASP A 508 12.73 4.69 -5.60
N ALA A 509 13.74 3.90 -5.98
CA ALA A 509 13.67 2.99 -7.13
C ALA A 509 12.57 1.92 -6.95
N VAL A 510 12.48 1.34 -5.75
CA VAL A 510 11.41 0.40 -5.39
C VAL A 510 10.06 1.09 -5.48
N ARG A 511 9.90 2.29 -4.89
CA ARG A 511 8.63 3.02 -4.92
C ARG A 511 8.16 3.35 -6.34
N GLN A 512 9.06 3.84 -7.19
CA GLN A 512 8.77 4.10 -8.60
C GLN A 512 8.29 2.84 -9.33
N SER A 513 8.94 1.71 -9.03
CA SER A 513 8.64 0.43 -9.68
C SER A 513 7.34 -0.21 -9.13
N VAL A 514 7.04 -0.06 -7.83
CA VAL A 514 5.76 -0.47 -7.23
C VAL A 514 4.62 0.32 -7.85
N ARG A 515 4.77 1.63 -8.03
CA ARG A 515 3.78 2.47 -8.71
C ARG A 515 3.47 1.97 -10.12
N GLU A 516 4.50 1.64 -10.89
CA GLU A 516 4.34 1.14 -12.26
C GLU A 516 3.68 -0.24 -12.27
N VAL A 517 4.07 -1.14 -11.37
CA VAL A 517 3.40 -2.43 -11.21
C VAL A 517 1.93 -2.27 -10.85
N ILE A 518 1.57 -1.34 -9.96
CA ILE A 518 0.17 -1.04 -9.65
C ILE A 518 -0.58 -0.56 -10.90
N ALA A 519 0.06 0.28 -11.71
CA ALA A 519 -0.52 0.79 -12.96
C ALA A 519 -0.60 -0.24 -14.11
N HIS A 520 0.17 -1.35 -14.06
CA HIS A 520 0.28 -2.30 -15.18
C HIS A 520 -0.13 -3.76 -14.86
N CYS A 521 0.00 -4.20 -13.61
CA CYS A 521 -0.16 -5.60 -13.25
C CYS A 521 -1.33 -5.93 -12.31
N ILE A 522 -1.82 -4.98 -11.51
CA ILE A 522 -2.70 -5.27 -10.37
C ILE A 522 -4.19 -5.09 -10.74
N TYR A 523 -5.01 -6.09 -10.43
CA TYR A 523 -6.46 -6.15 -10.68
C TYR A 523 -7.21 -6.65 -9.45
N GLY A 524 -8.36 -6.07 -9.16
CA GLY A 524 -9.14 -6.39 -7.98
C GLY A 524 -10.64 -6.32 -8.26
N VAL A 525 -11.41 -7.23 -7.68
CA VAL A 525 -12.87 -7.18 -7.66
C VAL A 525 -13.35 -7.34 -6.23
N ASP A 526 -14.37 -6.59 -5.83
CA ASP A 526 -15.08 -6.84 -4.57
C ASP A 526 -16.55 -6.43 -4.67
N LYS A 527 -17.43 -7.18 -4.01
CA LYS A 527 -18.87 -6.88 -3.99
C LYS A 527 -19.18 -5.63 -3.17
N ASN A 528 -18.41 -5.36 -2.12
CA ASN A 528 -18.62 -4.20 -1.27
C ASN A 528 -17.95 -2.96 -1.89
N PRO A 529 -18.71 -1.92 -2.28
CA PRO A 529 -18.13 -0.71 -2.87
C PRO A 529 -17.14 0.00 -1.93
N LEU A 530 -17.32 -0.12 -0.62
CA LEU A 530 -16.39 0.45 0.36
C LEU A 530 -15.06 -0.30 0.39
N ALA A 531 -15.05 -1.62 0.21
CA ALA A 531 -13.82 -2.41 0.11
C ALA A 531 -13.01 -2.02 -1.13
N VAL A 532 -13.68 -1.84 -2.27
CA VAL A 532 -13.06 -1.34 -3.52
C VAL A 532 -12.43 0.04 -3.34
N GLU A 533 -13.10 0.96 -2.65
CA GLU A 533 -12.53 2.26 -2.29
C GLU A 533 -11.29 2.12 -1.40
N LEU A 534 -11.33 1.18 -0.45
CA LEU A 534 -10.21 0.90 0.45
C LEU A 534 -8.99 0.31 -0.23
N ALA A 535 -9.20 -0.68 -1.11
CA ALA A 535 -8.13 -1.22 -1.92
C ALA A 535 -7.44 -0.12 -2.74
N ARG A 536 -8.21 0.80 -3.35
CA ARG A 536 -7.64 1.94 -4.08
C ARG A 536 -6.83 2.87 -3.17
N VAL A 537 -7.33 3.21 -1.99
CA VAL A 537 -6.60 4.06 -1.01
C VAL A 537 -5.30 3.40 -0.56
N ALA A 538 -5.32 2.11 -0.22
CA ALA A 538 -4.12 1.38 0.17
C ALA A 538 -3.07 1.39 -0.95
N LEU A 539 -3.48 1.08 -2.19
CA LEU A 539 -2.59 1.12 -3.35
C LEU A 539 -2.03 2.52 -3.61
N TRP A 540 -2.82 3.58 -3.43
CA TRP A 540 -2.35 4.96 -3.56
C TRP A 540 -1.34 5.35 -2.48
N ILE A 541 -1.57 4.99 -1.21
CA ILE A 541 -0.62 5.27 -0.13
C ILE A 541 0.73 4.61 -0.40
N GLU A 542 0.72 3.41 -0.98
CA GLU A 542 1.93 2.67 -1.32
C GLU A 542 2.66 3.24 -2.55
N SER A 543 1.90 3.63 -3.58
CA SER A 543 2.43 4.09 -4.87
C SER A 543 2.63 5.60 -4.97
N HIS A 544 2.38 6.34 -3.89
CA HIS A 544 2.48 7.80 -3.88
C HIS A 544 3.92 8.25 -4.09
N ASP A 545 4.11 9.12 -5.07
CA ASP A 545 5.39 9.72 -5.46
C ASP A 545 5.20 11.24 -5.37
N SER A 546 6.11 11.94 -4.70
CA SER A 546 5.95 13.35 -4.32
C SER A 546 5.76 14.28 -5.51
N GLU A 547 6.27 13.90 -6.69
CA GLU A 547 6.21 14.71 -7.90
C GLU A 547 5.07 14.31 -8.86
N LYS A 548 4.31 13.25 -8.54
CA LYS A 548 3.31 12.66 -9.45
C LYS A 548 1.92 12.62 -8.85
N PRO A 549 0.85 12.67 -9.68
CA PRO A 549 -0.53 12.51 -9.20
C PRO A 549 -0.80 11.08 -8.69
N LEU A 550 -1.99 10.82 -8.18
CA LEU A 550 -2.45 9.45 -7.92
C LEU A 550 -2.73 8.71 -9.24
N THR A 551 -2.40 7.42 -9.29
CA THR A 551 -2.65 6.56 -10.46
C THR A 551 -4.15 6.35 -10.69
N PHE A 552 -4.57 6.23 -11.95
CA PHE A 552 -5.97 5.90 -12.27
C PHE A 552 -6.23 4.39 -12.11
N LEU A 553 -7.09 3.99 -11.17
CA LEU A 553 -7.29 2.57 -10.80
C LEU A 553 -8.67 1.99 -11.16
N ASP A 554 -9.64 2.82 -11.57
CA ASP A 554 -11.05 2.40 -11.72
C ASP A 554 -11.25 1.30 -12.77
N HIS A 555 -10.41 1.30 -13.81
CA HIS A 555 -10.48 0.30 -14.86
C HIS A 555 -9.96 -1.08 -14.42
N ARG A 556 -9.38 -1.21 -13.21
CA ARG A 556 -8.73 -2.43 -12.71
C ARG A 556 -9.23 -2.89 -11.36
N ILE A 557 -9.62 -1.95 -10.49
CA ILE A 557 -10.17 -2.22 -9.16
C ILE A 557 -11.67 -1.92 -9.23
N LYS A 558 -12.48 -2.97 -9.34
CA LYS A 558 -13.90 -2.87 -9.72
C LYS A 558 -14.84 -3.39 -8.64
N CYS A 559 -16.04 -2.82 -8.63
CA CYS A 559 -17.12 -3.29 -7.76
C CYS A 559 -18.04 -4.26 -8.51
N GLY A 560 -18.22 -5.46 -7.97
CA GLY A 560 -19.06 -6.50 -8.55
C GLY A 560 -19.02 -7.79 -7.74
N ASP A 561 -20.06 -8.61 -7.87
CA ASP A 561 -20.05 -9.96 -7.35
C ASP A 561 -19.32 -10.87 -8.34
N SER A 562 -18.09 -11.27 -8.00
CA SER A 562 -17.22 -12.07 -8.85
C SER A 562 -17.83 -13.41 -9.28
N LEU A 563 -18.82 -13.92 -8.54
CA LEU A 563 -19.50 -15.20 -8.79
C LEU A 563 -20.75 -15.04 -9.66
N VAL A 564 -21.33 -13.85 -9.74
CA VAL A 564 -22.62 -13.62 -10.39
C VAL A 564 -22.43 -12.80 -11.66
N GLY A 565 -22.58 -13.45 -12.82
CA GLY A 565 -22.46 -12.79 -14.11
C GLY A 565 -22.07 -13.76 -15.22
N VAL A 566 -21.45 -13.24 -16.27
CA VAL A 566 -21.06 -14.03 -17.45
C VAL A 566 -19.55 -14.16 -17.49
N LEU A 567 -19.05 -15.40 -17.46
CA LEU A 567 -17.62 -15.73 -17.58
C LEU A 567 -17.19 -15.92 -19.03
N ASN A 568 -18.08 -16.45 -19.87
CA ASN A 568 -17.86 -16.66 -21.30
C ASN A 568 -19.11 -16.23 -22.08
N LEU A 569 -18.94 -15.33 -23.05
CA LEU A 569 -20.04 -14.81 -23.89
C LEU A 569 -20.67 -15.87 -24.82
N ASP A 570 -20.07 -17.06 -24.96
CA ASP A 570 -20.67 -18.17 -25.71
C ASP A 570 -22.02 -18.61 -25.14
N VAL A 571 -22.32 -18.32 -23.86
CA VAL A 571 -23.63 -18.58 -23.25
C VAL A 571 -24.77 -17.86 -23.98
N LEU A 572 -24.49 -16.70 -24.60
CA LEU A 572 -25.47 -15.95 -25.39
C LEU A 572 -25.82 -16.66 -26.71
N LYS A 573 -24.97 -17.57 -27.20
CA LYS A 573 -25.22 -18.40 -28.39
C LYS A 573 -26.00 -19.67 -28.06
N THR A 574 -25.84 -20.19 -26.84
CA THR A 574 -26.55 -21.40 -26.39
C THR A 574 -27.93 -21.09 -25.82
N GLY A 575 -28.14 -19.87 -25.32
CA GLY A 575 -29.36 -19.43 -24.66
C GLY A 575 -29.36 -19.68 -23.15
N ILE A 576 -30.50 -19.44 -22.52
CA ILE A 576 -30.69 -19.60 -21.08
C ILE A 576 -30.89 -21.09 -20.74
N PRO A 577 -30.15 -21.65 -19.77
CA PRO A 577 -30.30 -23.05 -19.36
C PRO A 577 -31.68 -23.37 -18.77
N ASP A 578 -32.18 -24.58 -19.02
CA ASP A 578 -33.48 -25.06 -18.52
C ASP A 578 -33.59 -25.12 -16.99
N ASP A 579 -32.47 -25.25 -16.28
CA ASP A 579 -32.42 -25.32 -14.82
C ASP A 579 -32.68 -23.97 -14.14
N THR A 580 -32.55 -22.86 -14.89
CA THR A 580 -32.92 -21.51 -14.41
C THR A 580 -34.41 -21.37 -14.11
N PHE A 581 -35.24 -22.23 -14.71
CA PHE A 581 -36.69 -22.25 -14.53
C PHE A 581 -37.14 -23.25 -13.44
N ALA A 582 -36.22 -23.70 -12.57
CA ALA A 582 -36.57 -24.51 -11.42
C ALA A 582 -37.26 -23.62 -10.36
N PRO A 583 -38.54 -23.88 -10.00
CA PRO A 583 -39.26 -23.03 -9.07
C PRO A 583 -38.74 -23.18 -7.64
N LEU A 584 -38.62 -22.08 -6.91
CA LEU A 584 -38.41 -22.06 -5.47
C LEU A 584 -39.71 -22.42 -4.73
N SER A 585 -39.64 -22.67 -3.41
CA SER A 585 -40.79 -23.12 -2.61
C SER A 585 -42.01 -22.18 -2.65
N THR A 586 -41.78 -20.90 -2.88
CA THR A 586 -42.79 -19.84 -2.95
C THR A 586 -43.24 -19.50 -4.37
N ASP A 587 -42.65 -20.13 -5.39
CA ASP A 587 -42.94 -19.82 -6.80
C ASP A 587 -44.11 -20.66 -7.34
N ASP A 588 -44.79 -20.11 -8.35
CA ASP A 588 -45.83 -20.82 -9.10
C ASP A 588 -45.21 -21.83 -10.07
N LYS A 589 -45.42 -23.11 -9.78
CA LYS A 589 -44.88 -24.23 -10.57
C LYS A 589 -45.45 -24.30 -11.98
N GLU A 590 -46.69 -23.87 -12.21
CA GLU A 590 -47.29 -23.89 -13.54
C GLU A 590 -46.67 -22.82 -14.43
N ILE A 591 -46.46 -21.62 -13.88
CA ILE A 591 -45.78 -20.51 -14.57
C ILE A 591 -44.34 -20.90 -14.92
N ALA A 592 -43.58 -21.42 -13.94
CA ALA A 592 -42.21 -21.86 -14.15
C ALA A 592 -42.10 -22.93 -15.25
N ASN A 593 -42.98 -23.94 -15.23
CA ASN A 593 -43.01 -24.99 -16.25
C ASN A 593 -43.41 -24.47 -17.64
N SER A 594 -44.33 -23.49 -17.71
CA SER A 594 -44.73 -22.85 -18.95
C SER A 594 -43.56 -22.09 -19.58
N LEU A 595 -42.89 -21.24 -18.80
CA LEU A 595 -41.71 -20.48 -19.25
C LEU A 595 -40.55 -21.40 -19.61
N LYS A 596 -40.33 -22.50 -18.86
CA LYS A 596 -39.33 -23.52 -19.21
C LYS A 596 -39.60 -24.15 -20.57
N LYS A 597 -40.85 -24.52 -20.87
CA LYS A 597 -41.23 -25.08 -22.19
C LYS A 597 -41.01 -24.08 -23.31
N ARG A 598 -41.39 -22.82 -23.08
CA ARG A 598 -41.16 -21.71 -24.02
C ARG A 598 -39.67 -21.54 -24.30
N ASN A 599 -38.86 -21.35 -23.25
CA ASN A 599 -37.41 -21.20 -23.36
C ASN A 599 -36.74 -22.37 -24.10
N ARG A 600 -37.13 -23.61 -23.81
CA ARG A 600 -36.60 -24.79 -24.51
C ARG A 600 -36.87 -24.75 -26.01
N SER A 601 -38.04 -24.26 -26.43
CA SER A 601 -38.37 -24.07 -27.85
C SER A 601 -37.49 -22.99 -28.48
N GLU A 602 -37.29 -21.88 -27.77
CA GLU A 602 -36.46 -20.75 -28.19
C GLU A 602 -34.98 -21.16 -28.34
N CYS A 603 -34.40 -21.89 -27.38
CA CYS A 603 -33.04 -22.42 -27.48
C CYS A 603 -32.85 -23.35 -28.69
N ARG A 604 -33.86 -24.19 -29.00
CA ARG A 604 -33.82 -25.05 -30.21
C ARG A 604 -33.87 -24.23 -31.50
N SER A 605 -34.65 -23.15 -31.53
CA SER A 605 -34.71 -22.22 -32.65
C SER A 605 -33.39 -21.47 -32.83
N LEU A 606 -32.75 -21.07 -31.73
CA LEU A 606 -31.43 -20.44 -31.74
C LEU A 606 -30.37 -21.40 -32.30
N ALA A 607 -30.37 -22.65 -31.84
CA ALA A 607 -29.44 -23.67 -32.31
C ALA A 607 -29.63 -24.07 -33.79
N SER A 608 -30.85 -23.98 -34.33
CA SER A 608 -31.14 -24.29 -35.73
C SER A 608 -30.82 -23.13 -36.70
N GLY A 609 -30.42 -21.96 -36.19
CA GLY A 609 -30.01 -20.81 -37.00
C GLY A 609 -31.16 -20.08 -37.70
N GLN A 610 -32.41 -20.25 -37.24
CA GLN A 610 -33.55 -19.55 -37.83
C GLN A 610 -33.53 -18.04 -37.50
N MET A 611 -33.24 -17.22 -38.53
CA MET A 611 -33.56 -15.80 -38.67
C MET A 611 -33.28 -14.87 -37.46
N ARG A 612 -32.02 -14.67 -37.07
CA ARG A 612 -31.61 -13.45 -36.33
C ARG A 612 -30.24 -12.97 -36.82
N LEU A 613 -30.06 -11.65 -36.97
CA LEU A 613 -28.81 -11.03 -37.44
C LEU A 613 -27.62 -11.48 -36.56
N PRO A 614 -26.46 -11.81 -37.13
CA PRO A 614 -25.30 -12.24 -36.36
C PRO A 614 -24.71 -11.05 -35.59
N PHE A 615 -25.08 -10.91 -34.33
CA PHE A 615 -24.29 -10.11 -33.39
C PHE A 615 -22.99 -10.86 -33.09
N ALA A 616 -21.84 -10.17 -33.14
CA ALA A 616 -20.52 -10.78 -32.97
C ALA A 616 -19.86 -10.32 -31.65
N PRO A 617 -20.22 -10.90 -30.49
CA PRO A 617 -19.68 -10.49 -29.19
C PRO A 617 -18.15 -10.45 -29.15
N ALA A 618 -17.48 -11.44 -29.75
CA ALA A 618 -16.02 -11.52 -29.77
C ALA A 618 -15.36 -10.33 -30.48
N GLN A 619 -15.97 -9.80 -31.55
CA GLN A 619 -15.44 -8.61 -32.24
C GLN A 619 -15.60 -7.34 -31.38
N VAL A 620 -16.71 -7.26 -30.63
CA VAL A 620 -16.93 -6.15 -29.70
C VAL A 620 -15.93 -6.20 -28.55
N VAL A 621 -15.73 -7.36 -27.91
CA VAL A 621 -14.73 -7.51 -26.85
C VAL A 621 -13.32 -7.21 -27.36
N ALA A 622 -12.96 -7.69 -28.56
CA ALA A 622 -11.66 -7.34 -29.16
C ALA A 622 -11.49 -5.83 -29.36
N ALA A 623 -12.53 -5.14 -29.84
CA ALA A 623 -12.51 -3.68 -30.00
C ALA A 623 -12.42 -2.95 -28.65
N LEU A 624 -13.12 -3.43 -27.62
CA LEU A 624 -13.04 -2.91 -26.25
C LEU A 624 -11.65 -3.14 -25.65
N GLY A 625 -11.05 -4.30 -25.88
CA GLY A 625 -9.70 -4.64 -25.44
C GLY A 625 -8.66 -3.71 -26.05
N SER A 626 -8.77 -3.39 -27.35
CA SER A 626 -7.89 -2.39 -27.98
C SER A 626 -8.07 -1.00 -27.38
N LYS A 627 -9.32 -0.53 -27.20
CA LYS A 627 -9.59 0.77 -26.55
C LYS A 627 -9.07 0.81 -25.11
N HIS A 628 -9.19 -0.29 -24.38
CA HIS A 628 -8.64 -0.40 -23.04
C HIS A 628 -7.11 -0.35 -23.07
N HIS A 629 -6.46 -0.99 -24.05
CA HIS A 629 -5.03 -0.91 -24.20
C HIS A 629 -4.55 0.54 -24.48
N ASP A 630 -5.31 1.31 -25.25
CA ASP A 630 -5.06 2.75 -25.47
C ASP A 630 -5.16 3.57 -24.17
N ILE A 631 -5.96 3.13 -23.19
CA ILE A 631 -6.04 3.75 -21.85
C ILE A 631 -4.79 3.38 -21.04
N GLU A 632 -4.37 2.12 -21.08
CA GLU A 632 -3.17 1.63 -20.37
C GLU A 632 -1.87 2.26 -20.89
N ALA A 633 -1.82 2.62 -22.17
CA ALA A 633 -0.65 3.22 -22.81
C ALA A 633 -0.41 4.68 -22.38
N ILE A 634 -1.41 5.36 -21.81
CA ILE A 634 -1.24 6.71 -21.27
C ILE A 634 -0.44 6.61 -19.95
N ALA A 635 0.53 7.48 -19.73
CA ALA A 635 1.26 7.53 -18.46
C ALA A 635 0.39 8.12 -17.33
N ASP A 636 0.71 7.79 -16.07
CA ASP A 636 0.11 8.43 -14.88
C ASP A 636 1.10 9.42 -14.25
N ASP A 637 1.83 10.17 -15.07
CA ASP A 637 2.88 11.11 -14.63
C ASP A 637 2.38 12.54 -14.43
N SER A 638 1.23 12.88 -15.02
CA SER A 638 0.63 14.21 -14.95
C SER A 638 -0.88 14.14 -14.69
N PRO A 639 -1.47 15.12 -13.98
CA PRO A 639 -2.92 15.16 -13.78
C PRO A 639 -3.73 15.20 -15.07
N ALA A 640 -3.23 15.91 -16.09
CA ALA A 640 -3.83 15.93 -17.41
C ALA A 640 -3.93 14.52 -18.01
N ALA A 641 -2.89 13.69 -17.89
CA ALA A 641 -2.89 12.31 -18.37
C ALA A 641 -3.87 11.43 -17.58
N VAL A 642 -3.91 11.56 -16.24
CA VAL A 642 -4.88 10.86 -15.38
C VAL A 642 -6.32 11.23 -15.75
N ARG A 643 -6.60 12.52 -16.02
CA ARG A 643 -7.92 13.00 -16.46
C ARG A 643 -8.29 12.45 -17.84
N GLU A 644 -7.34 12.38 -18.76
CA GLU A 644 -7.58 11.79 -20.08
C GLU A 644 -7.87 10.30 -19.99
N LYS A 645 -7.18 9.53 -19.12
CA LYS A 645 -7.53 8.13 -18.84
C LYS A 645 -8.97 7.99 -18.36
N LYS A 646 -9.36 8.79 -17.36
CA LYS A 646 -10.73 8.80 -16.83
C LYS A 646 -11.75 9.09 -17.93
N ASN A 647 -11.54 10.14 -18.73
CA ASN A 647 -12.43 10.50 -19.83
C ASN A 647 -12.56 9.38 -20.88
N ARG A 648 -11.44 8.75 -21.27
CA ARG A 648 -11.47 7.63 -22.21
C ARG A 648 -12.17 6.41 -21.65
N TYR A 649 -11.98 6.14 -20.36
CA TYR A 649 -12.66 5.06 -19.67
C TYR A 649 -14.17 5.29 -19.59
N GLU A 650 -14.61 6.49 -19.24
CA GLU A 650 -16.03 6.88 -19.24
C GLU A 650 -16.65 6.73 -20.64
N ARG A 651 -15.93 7.12 -21.70
CA ARG A 651 -16.37 6.88 -23.09
C ARG A 651 -16.44 5.39 -23.44
N LEU A 652 -15.54 4.56 -22.91
CA LEU A 652 -15.56 3.11 -23.10
C LEU A 652 -16.78 2.49 -22.40
N LEU A 653 -17.09 2.92 -21.17
CA LEU A 653 -18.27 2.48 -20.43
C LEU A 653 -19.57 2.85 -21.15
N ALA A 654 -19.61 4.04 -21.75
CA ALA A 654 -20.75 4.55 -22.52
C ALA A 654 -20.82 4.05 -23.98
N ASP A 655 -19.92 3.16 -24.42
CA ASP A 655 -19.96 2.62 -25.79
C ASP A 655 -21.29 1.87 -26.04
N PRO A 656 -22.09 2.25 -27.06
CA PRO A 656 -23.38 1.63 -27.31
C PRO A 656 -23.30 0.11 -27.56
N LYS A 657 -22.22 -0.38 -28.17
CA LYS A 657 -22.02 -1.81 -28.39
C LYS A 657 -21.68 -2.54 -27.10
N ARG A 658 -20.96 -1.89 -26.17
CA ARG A 658 -20.73 -2.41 -24.82
C ARG A 658 -22.03 -2.45 -24.04
N LEU A 659 -22.79 -1.37 -24.02
CA LEU A 659 -24.06 -1.28 -23.28
C LEU A 659 -25.04 -2.36 -23.71
N ARG A 660 -25.25 -2.54 -25.01
CA ARG A 660 -26.08 -3.64 -25.54
C ARG A 660 -25.62 -5.03 -25.10
N LEU A 661 -24.30 -5.25 -25.00
CA LEU A 661 -23.76 -6.51 -24.51
C LEU A 661 -23.94 -6.69 -23.01
N ILE A 662 -23.73 -5.64 -22.22
CA ILE A 662 -24.00 -5.64 -20.78
C ILE A 662 -25.48 -5.96 -20.56
N GLU A 663 -26.39 -5.27 -21.24
CA GLU A 663 -27.84 -5.49 -21.13
C GLU A 663 -28.26 -6.92 -21.53
N ALA A 664 -27.65 -7.48 -22.59
CA ALA A 664 -27.87 -8.89 -22.96
C ALA A 664 -27.36 -9.87 -21.89
N CYS A 665 -26.19 -9.58 -21.30
CA CYS A 665 -25.65 -10.38 -20.22
C CYS A 665 -26.46 -10.23 -18.92
N ASP A 666 -26.95 -9.04 -18.61
CA ASP A 666 -27.85 -8.76 -17.49
C ASP A 666 -29.14 -9.57 -17.64
N LEU A 667 -29.76 -9.55 -18.82
CA LEU A 667 -30.94 -10.38 -19.12
C LEU A 667 -30.64 -11.87 -18.91
N TRP A 668 -29.54 -12.37 -19.47
CA TRP A 668 -29.17 -13.78 -19.32
C TRP A 668 -28.95 -14.16 -17.85
N THR A 669 -28.24 -13.34 -17.08
CA THR A 669 -27.95 -13.59 -15.66
C THR A 669 -29.20 -13.42 -14.80
N ALA A 670 -30.04 -12.41 -15.07
CA ALA A 670 -31.28 -12.16 -14.34
C ALA A 670 -32.29 -13.31 -14.44
N ALA A 671 -32.24 -14.10 -15.51
CA ALA A 671 -33.08 -15.30 -15.64
C ALA A 671 -32.86 -16.32 -14.51
N PHE A 672 -31.71 -16.31 -13.84
CA PHE A 672 -31.41 -17.16 -12.67
C PHE A 672 -32.02 -16.62 -11.36
N PHE A 673 -32.42 -15.35 -11.33
CA PHE A 673 -32.94 -14.66 -10.15
C PHE A 673 -34.43 -14.30 -10.26
N GLN A 674 -35.03 -14.47 -11.45
CA GLN A 674 -36.44 -14.15 -11.67
C GLN A 674 -37.36 -15.05 -10.81
N ARG A 675 -38.44 -14.45 -10.31
CA ARG A 675 -39.42 -15.13 -9.45
C ARG A 675 -40.67 -15.45 -10.25
N PHE A 676 -41.11 -16.71 -10.24
CA PHE A 676 -42.24 -17.15 -11.05
C PHE A 676 -43.57 -16.84 -10.34
N THR A 677 -44.04 -15.61 -10.53
CA THR A 677 -45.28 -15.08 -9.94
C THR A 677 -46.31 -14.73 -11.02
N PRO A 678 -47.62 -14.70 -10.71
CA PRO A 678 -48.63 -14.20 -11.66
C PRO A 678 -48.36 -12.77 -12.14
N GLU A 679 -47.75 -11.94 -11.30
CA GLU A 679 -47.34 -10.57 -11.60
C GLU A 679 -46.27 -10.50 -12.68
N LEU A 680 -45.34 -11.48 -12.73
CA LEU A 680 -44.30 -11.57 -13.77
C LEU A 680 -44.91 -11.65 -15.18
N LEU A 681 -45.98 -12.45 -15.33
CA LEU A 681 -46.66 -12.58 -16.62
C LEU A 681 -47.48 -11.33 -16.97
N LYS A 682 -48.21 -10.76 -16.01
CA LYS A 682 -49.00 -9.52 -16.23
C LYS A 682 -48.12 -8.34 -16.63
N SER A 683 -46.94 -8.23 -16.04
CA SER A 683 -45.98 -7.15 -16.30
C SER A 683 -45.17 -7.34 -17.60
N HIS A 684 -45.30 -8.48 -18.27
CA HIS A 684 -44.48 -8.83 -19.45
C HIS A 684 -42.97 -8.77 -19.17
N ALA A 685 -42.56 -8.99 -17.91
CA ALA A 685 -41.16 -8.93 -17.48
C ALA A 685 -40.46 -10.30 -17.49
N ALA A 686 -41.14 -11.36 -17.92
CA ALA A 686 -40.58 -12.70 -17.98
C ALA A 686 -39.36 -12.77 -18.92
N ILE A 687 -38.26 -13.33 -18.43
CA ILE A 687 -37.00 -13.39 -19.16
C ILE A 687 -36.80 -14.81 -19.73
N THR A 688 -36.68 -14.90 -21.05
CA THR A 688 -36.40 -16.15 -21.79
C THR A 688 -35.35 -15.90 -22.87
N THR A 689 -34.87 -16.96 -23.53
CA THR A 689 -33.79 -16.87 -24.54
C THR A 689 -34.12 -15.92 -25.69
N ASP A 690 -35.38 -15.85 -26.12
CA ASP A 690 -35.79 -14.90 -27.14
C ASP A 690 -35.62 -13.45 -26.68
N VAL A 691 -35.90 -13.14 -25.41
CA VAL A 691 -35.70 -11.77 -24.88
C VAL A 691 -34.24 -11.33 -25.01
N VAL A 692 -33.30 -12.21 -24.67
CA VAL A 692 -31.85 -11.95 -24.79
C VAL A 692 -31.46 -11.74 -26.26
N THR A 693 -31.90 -12.65 -27.14
CA THR A 693 -31.49 -12.64 -28.55
C THR A 693 -32.17 -11.53 -29.35
N ASP A 694 -33.42 -11.18 -29.01
CA ASP A 694 -34.15 -10.03 -29.53
C ASP A 694 -33.47 -8.72 -29.13
N HIS A 695 -33.04 -8.59 -27.87
CA HIS A 695 -32.27 -7.43 -27.43
C HIS A 695 -30.93 -7.30 -28.21
N LEU A 696 -30.23 -8.43 -28.41
CA LEU A 696 -29.07 -8.51 -29.30
C LEU A 696 -29.41 -8.26 -30.78
N ALA A 697 -30.68 -8.20 -31.17
CA ALA A 697 -31.16 -7.82 -32.50
C ALA A 697 -31.81 -6.42 -32.52
N GLU A 698 -31.66 -5.62 -31.45
CA GLU A 698 -32.27 -4.28 -31.30
C GLU A 698 -33.81 -4.30 -31.26
N LEU A 699 -34.40 -5.43 -30.86
CA LEU A 699 -35.84 -5.54 -30.58
C LEU A 699 -36.09 -5.28 -29.09
N ALA A 700 -37.15 -4.51 -28.80
CA ALA A 700 -37.38 -3.95 -27.47
C ALA A 700 -38.20 -4.87 -26.57
N HIS A 701 -37.69 -5.14 -25.37
CA HIS A 701 -38.39 -5.77 -24.25
C HIS A 701 -38.19 -4.95 -22.96
N PRO A 702 -38.80 -3.76 -22.86
CA PRO A 702 -38.41 -2.77 -21.86
C PRO A 702 -38.71 -3.20 -20.41
N GLN A 703 -39.79 -3.95 -20.17
CA GLN A 703 -40.12 -4.44 -18.82
C GLN A 703 -39.16 -5.53 -18.36
N ALA A 704 -38.80 -6.46 -19.25
CA ALA A 704 -37.82 -7.50 -18.94
C ALA A 704 -36.42 -6.91 -18.72
N LEU A 705 -36.03 -5.92 -19.53
CA LEU A 705 -34.76 -5.22 -19.36
C LEU A 705 -34.71 -4.43 -18.05
N ALA A 706 -35.76 -3.69 -17.71
CA ALA A 706 -35.83 -2.96 -16.44
C ALA A 706 -35.77 -3.90 -15.23
N ALA A 707 -36.44 -5.05 -15.29
CA ALA A 707 -36.35 -6.07 -14.25
C ALA A 707 -34.92 -6.65 -14.14
N ALA A 708 -34.28 -6.93 -15.27
CA ALA A 708 -32.90 -7.42 -15.30
C ALA A 708 -31.91 -6.39 -14.73
N GLN A 709 -32.05 -5.11 -15.09
CA GLN A 709 -31.20 -4.03 -14.57
C GLN A 709 -31.38 -3.84 -13.06
N ALA A 710 -32.62 -3.95 -12.54
CA ALA A 710 -32.87 -3.90 -11.10
C ALA A 710 -32.16 -5.05 -10.37
N LEU A 711 -32.27 -6.28 -10.89
CA LEU A 711 -31.58 -7.45 -10.35
C LEU A 711 -30.06 -7.33 -10.47
N ALA A 712 -29.56 -6.75 -11.56
CA ALA A 712 -28.13 -6.53 -11.79
C ALA A 712 -27.54 -5.54 -10.77
N VAL A 713 -28.27 -4.48 -10.42
CA VAL A 713 -27.87 -3.53 -9.37
C VAL A 713 -27.93 -4.18 -7.99
N GLU A 714 -29.01 -4.91 -7.68
CA GLU A 714 -29.22 -5.57 -6.40
C GLU A 714 -28.15 -6.63 -6.11
N ASN A 715 -27.86 -7.48 -7.10
CA ASN A 715 -26.93 -8.59 -6.97
C ASN A 715 -25.50 -8.24 -7.42
N ARG A 716 -25.29 -7.04 -7.96
CA ARG A 716 -24.02 -6.55 -8.53
C ARG A 716 -23.43 -7.48 -9.58
N PHE A 717 -24.17 -7.74 -10.65
CA PHE A 717 -23.68 -8.60 -11.72
C PHE A 717 -22.34 -8.12 -12.28
N PHE A 718 -21.43 -9.07 -12.54
CA PHE A 718 -20.08 -8.81 -13.02
C PHE A 718 -19.77 -9.68 -14.25
N HIS A 719 -19.77 -9.07 -15.43
CA HIS A 719 -19.55 -9.76 -16.71
C HIS A 719 -18.08 -9.67 -17.12
N TRP A 720 -17.29 -10.66 -16.70
CA TRP A 720 -15.82 -10.67 -16.80
C TRP A 720 -15.24 -10.22 -18.17
N PRO A 721 -15.71 -10.74 -19.33
CA PRO A 721 -15.16 -10.32 -20.62
C PRO A 721 -15.45 -8.86 -21.01
N LEU A 722 -16.46 -8.24 -20.39
CA LEU A 722 -16.85 -6.84 -20.63
C LEU A 722 -16.23 -5.90 -19.61
N GLU A 723 -15.91 -6.42 -18.42
CA GLU A 723 -15.26 -5.67 -17.35
C GLU A 723 -13.74 -5.61 -17.54
N PHE A 724 -13.09 -6.70 -17.95
CA PHE A 724 -11.65 -6.75 -18.25
C PHE A 724 -11.36 -7.23 -19.69
N PRO A 725 -11.85 -6.49 -20.72
CA PRO A 725 -11.80 -6.96 -22.11
C PRO A 725 -10.37 -7.20 -22.64
N GLU A 726 -9.38 -6.48 -22.13
CA GLU A 726 -7.97 -6.61 -22.47
C GLU A 726 -7.32 -7.90 -21.96
N VAL A 727 -7.87 -8.51 -20.90
CA VAL A 727 -7.42 -9.81 -20.39
C VAL A 727 -7.96 -10.94 -21.28
N PHE A 728 -9.21 -10.82 -21.74
CA PHE A 728 -9.87 -11.83 -22.58
C PHE A 728 -9.50 -11.70 -24.07
N HIS A 729 -8.99 -10.54 -24.50
CA HIS A 729 -8.45 -10.30 -25.84
C HIS A 729 -7.10 -9.56 -25.75
N PRO A 730 -6.00 -10.27 -25.46
CA PRO A 730 -4.68 -9.65 -25.37
C PRO A 730 -4.20 -9.19 -26.76
N SER A 731 -3.71 -7.95 -26.85
CA SER A 731 -3.08 -7.45 -28.08
C SER A 731 -1.80 -8.26 -28.39
N PRO A 732 -1.49 -8.53 -29.67
CA PRO A 732 -0.24 -9.18 -30.03
C PRO A 732 0.97 -8.31 -29.61
N PRO A 733 2.07 -8.93 -29.13
CA PRO A 733 3.21 -8.22 -28.52
C PRO A 733 3.96 -7.23 -29.44
N SER A 734 3.67 -7.19 -30.74
CA SER A 734 4.37 -6.37 -31.73
C SER A 734 3.84 -4.94 -31.91
N GLN A 735 2.70 -4.57 -31.30
CA GLN A 735 2.12 -3.22 -31.43
C GLN A 735 2.44 -2.27 -30.26
N ARG A 736 3.11 -2.75 -29.20
CA ARG A 736 3.49 -1.94 -28.04
C ARG A 736 4.85 -1.28 -28.25
N ARG A 737 4.94 -0.31 -29.15
CA ARG A 737 6.12 0.58 -29.27
C ARG A 737 5.93 1.81 -28.37
N GLY A 738 6.91 2.08 -27.52
CA GLY A 738 7.12 3.38 -26.87
C GLY A 738 6.85 3.41 -25.37
N ILE A 739 7.72 2.80 -24.57
CA ILE A 739 8.04 3.37 -23.26
C ILE A 739 9.26 4.24 -23.53
N ASP A 740 9.03 5.54 -23.73
CA ASP A 740 10.13 6.49 -23.85
C ASP A 740 10.87 6.57 -22.50
N SER A 741 12.17 6.28 -22.53
CA SER A 741 13.08 6.61 -21.42
C SER A 741 13.10 8.12 -21.21
N PRO A 742 12.77 8.66 -20.03
CA PRO A 742 13.39 9.91 -19.61
C PRO A 742 14.78 9.58 -19.05
N LEU A 743 15.71 10.52 -19.20
CA LEU A 743 17.08 10.55 -18.64
C LEU A 743 18.18 10.01 -19.57
N SER A 744 18.61 10.89 -20.49
CA SER A 744 20.04 11.04 -20.78
C SER A 744 20.57 12.17 -19.90
N PRO A 745 21.70 12.00 -19.18
CA PRO A 745 22.25 13.06 -18.34
C PRO A 745 22.90 14.13 -19.22
N SER A 746 22.57 15.40 -18.94
CA SER A 746 23.42 16.55 -19.25
C SER A 746 24.16 16.93 -17.98
#